data_AF-A0A6P4CJA3-F1
#
_entry.id   AF-A0A6P4CJA3-F1
#
_cell.length_a   1.000
_cell.length_b   1.000
_cell.length_c   1.000
_cell.angle_alpha   90.00
_cell.angle_beta   90.00
_cell.angle_gamma   90.00
#
_symmetry.space_group_name_H-M   'P 1'
#
loop_
_entity.id
_entity.type
_entity.pdbx_description
1 polymer ?
#
loop_
_entity_poly.entity_id
_entity_poly.type
_entity_poly.pdbx_seq_one_letter_code
_entity_poly.pdbx_strand_id
1 'polypeptide(L)'
;MEEIQSQSDAYRSSSSSASSPASRVPSSHFFYLRKPGSLRQPISFEDSPEWEDTDVEARGDEGGGDTINVATPASPSLSKLNSGSLASPYGSYILEGAVLPHKIVGASVVWRDLTVTIKGKRKYSDNVIKSSTGYALPGTMTVIMGPAKSGKSTLLRAIAGRLHPSTRTYGEVFVNGAKSHLSYGSYGFVERKTNLIGSLTVREFLYYSALLQLPGFLFQKKNVVEEAIQAMSLVDYANTLIGGHCYSKGLSGGERRRVSIARELVMKPQILFIDEPLYCLDSVSALLMMVTLKKLASSGCTLIFTIYQSSTEVFGLFDRICLLSNGNTLFFGETLACLQHFSNAGFPCPIMQSPSDHFLRAINTDFDRIIAMCKNWQDDNGDFSSVNMDTAVAICTLEATYKSSADAAAVENMVMKLTEKEGPSLKYKGKASAATRIAVLTWRSLLVMSREWKYYWIRLVLCMLLTLCIGTIFSGLGHSLSSVGTRVTAIFVFVSFYSLLSIAGVPGLIKEIKMYECEESNQHSSALVFLLGQFLSSMPFLFLISISSSLVFYFLVGLRDEFNFLMYFVLNIFMSLLASEALMLLVATLWQDIFWSFLTTLCIQVVMMLSAGYLRIRNDLPGPVWIYPMSYISFHTYSIQGLLENEYLGSTFSIGEVRTISGFQALQNIYDISSDTNSKWSNLLVLFLMAVVYRFLVFILLCRKSSLLISCRCQRVGTDFTS
;
A
#
# COMPACT_ATOMS: atom_id res chain seq x y z
N MET A 1 61.45 -27.28 28.74
CA MET A 1 60.43 -26.22 28.90
C MET A 1 59.10 -26.80 28.39
N GLU A 2 58.54 -27.87 28.95
CA GLU A 2 58.12 -28.11 30.37
C GLU A 2 57.00 -27.13 30.78
N GLU A 3 55.83 -27.49 31.35
CA GLU A 3 55.09 -28.75 31.65
C GLU A 3 53.56 -28.42 31.62
N ILE A 4 52.54 -29.30 31.50
CA ILE A 4 52.32 -30.76 31.65
C ILE A 4 52.02 -31.28 33.08
N GLN A 5 50.75 -31.16 33.54
CA GLN A 5 49.97 -32.09 34.41
C GLN A 5 48.58 -31.42 34.70
N SER A 6 47.38 -31.97 34.42
CA SER A 6 46.67 -33.21 34.87
C SER A 6 46.37 -33.20 36.38
N GLN A 7 45.15 -33.35 36.89
CA GLN A 7 44.23 -34.52 36.91
C GLN A 7 42.81 -34.06 37.37
N SER A 8 41.65 -34.59 36.94
CA SER A 8 40.96 -35.85 37.34
C SER A 8 40.89 -36.09 38.87
N ASP A 9 39.81 -36.57 39.51
CA ASP A 9 38.56 -37.17 39.02
C ASP A 9 37.40 -37.09 40.05
N ALA A 10 36.24 -37.66 39.68
CA ALA A 10 34.97 -37.77 40.43
C ALA A 10 35.01 -38.20 41.93
N TYR A 11 33.92 -37.93 42.69
CA TYR A 11 33.11 -38.99 43.35
C TYR A 11 31.70 -38.51 43.79
N ARG A 12 30.89 -39.44 44.33
CA ARG A 12 29.41 -39.46 44.32
C ARG A 12 28.75 -39.34 45.71
N SER A 13 27.48 -38.89 45.71
CA SER A 13 26.32 -39.35 46.51
C SER A 13 26.12 -39.02 48.01
N SER A 14 24.86 -38.60 48.31
CA SER A 14 24.02 -38.87 49.53
C SER A 14 24.49 -38.38 50.92
N SER A 15 23.63 -37.97 51.88
CA SER A 15 22.16 -37.78 51.95
C SER A 15 21.77 -37.15 53.31
N SER A 16 20.58 -36.51 53.42
CA SER A 16 19.78 -36.27 54.66
C SER A 16 20.41 -35.43 55.82
N SER A 17 19.69 -34.65 56.64
CA SER A 17 18.26 -34.29 56.67
C SER A 17 17.94 -33.14 57.66
N ALA A 18 16.92 -32.34 57.31
CA ALA A 18 15.90 -31.72 58.19
C ALA A 18 16.25 -30.56 59.15
N SER A 19 15.65 -29.39 58.86
CA SER A 19 14.67 -28.76 59.78
C SER A 19 13.75 -27.80 59.01
N SER A 20 12.46 -27.80 59.38
CA SER A 20 11.37 -26.91 58.93
C SER A 20 10.91 -26.09 60.17
N PRO A 21 10.00 -25.07 60.13
CA PRO A 21 8.86 -24.92 59.21
C PRO A 21 8.36 -23.48 58.84
N ALA A 22 7.29 -23.46 58.03
CA ALA A 22 6.29 -22.36 57.83
C ALA A 22 6.74 -21.07 57.07
N SER A 23 5.91 -20.43 56.21
CA SER A 23 4.56 -20.77 55.69
C SER A 23 4.17 -19.99 54.40
N ARG A 24 3.49 -20.70 53.48
CA ARG A 24 2.44 -20.29 52.49
C ARG A 24 2.52 -18.96 51.70
N VAL A 25 2.56 -19.11 50.37
CA VAL A 25 1.84 -18.29 49.36
C VAL A 25 1.22 -19.27 48.34
N PRO A 26 -0.03 -19.08 47.86
CA PRO A 26 -0.65 -19.98 46.88
C PRO A 26 -0.48 -19.50 45.42
N SER A 27 -0.45 -20.45 44.49
CA SER A 27 -0.46 -20.23 43.04
C SER A 27 -1.84 -20.56 42.44
N SER A 28 -2.25 -19.83 41.40
CA SER A 28 -3.50 -20.05 40.67
C SER A 28 -3.23 -20.56 39.24
N HIS A 29 -3.33 -21.88 39.07
CA HIS A 29 -3.50 -22.52 37.76
C HIS A 29 -4.78 -23.35 37.78
N PHE A 30 -5.81 -22.91 37.04
CA PHE A 30 -7.04 -23.66 36.84
C PHE A 30 -7.11 -24.17 35.39
N PHE A 31 -6.87 -25.47 35.22
CA PHE A 31 -7.33 -26.25 34.07
C PHE A 31 -8.31 -27.31 34.59
N TYR A 32 -9.51 -27.37 34.02
CA TYR A 32 -10.51 -28.37 34.38
C TYR A 32 -10.15 -29.73 33.79
N LEU A 33 -9.77 -30.68 34.64
CA LEU A 33 -9.58 -32.09 34.27
C LEU A 33 -10.76 -32.92 34.80
N ARG A 34 -11.52 -33.54 33.89
CA ARG A 34 -12.73 -34.32 34.23
C ARG A 34 -12.34 -35.76 34.57
N LYS A 35 -12.79 -36.28 35.72
CA LYS A 35 -12.59 -37.70 36.08
C LYS A 35 -13.41 -38.63 35.17
N PRO A 36 -12.90 -39.82 34.82
CA PRO A 36 -13.66 -40.82 34.07
C PRO A 36 -14.64 -41.58 34.97
N GLY A 37 -15.79 -41.98 34.43
CA GLY A 37 -16.72 -42.92 35.05
C GLY A 37 -17.99 -42.32 35.68
N SER A 38 -18.93 -41.85 34.87
CA SER A 38 -20.36 -41.86 35.22
C SER A 38 -21.23 -42.08 33.98
N LEU A 39 -22.38 -42.75 34.17
CA LEU A 39 -23.29 -43.16 33.09
C LEU A 39 -24.12 -41.98 32.55
N ARG A 40 -24.47 -42.06 31.25
CA ARG A 40 -25.24 -41.02 30.54
C ARG A 40 -26.68 -40.89 31.07
N GLN A 41 -27.11 -39.65 31.31
CA GLN A 41 -28.47 -39.20 31.07
C GLN A 41 -28.41 -37.90 30.23
N PRO A 42 -29.35 -37.66 29.29
CA PRO A 42 -29.42 -36.41 28.53
C PRO A 42 -30.03 -35.31 29.42
N ILE A 43 -29.36 -34.16 29.50
CA ILE A 43 -29.81 -33.00 30.28
C ILE A 43 -30.67 -32.09 29.38
N SER A 44 -31.79 -31.58 29.92
CA SER A 44 -32.74 -30.69 29.24
C SER A 44 -32.24 -29.24 29.15
N PHE A 45 -32.94 -28.42 28.36
CA PHE A 45 -32.46 -27.12 27.89
C PHE A 45 -32.93 -25.95 28.78
N GLU A 46 -32.87 -26.11 30.11
CA GLU A 46 -33.41 -25.13 31.07
C GLU A 46 -32.36 -24.48 32.00
N ASP A 47 -31.16 -25.04 32.15
CA ASP A 47 -30.13 -24.48 33.05
C ASP A 47 -29.01 -23.78 32.28
N SER A 48 -29.11 -22.45 32.15
CA SER A 48 -27.99 -21.57 31.77
C SER A 48 -27.62 -20.67 32.94
N PRO A 49 -26.35 -20.60 33.38
CA PRO A 49 -25.96 -19.72 34.47
C PRO A 49 -26.00 -18.25 34.05
N GLU A 50 -26.55 -17.40 34.92
CA GLU A 50 -26.47 -15.95 34.82
C GLU A 50 -25.01 -15.49 34.96
N TRP A 51 -24.61 -14.49 34.18
CA TRP A 51 -23.27 -13.90 34.26
C TRP A 51 -23.34 -12.69 35.19
N GLU A 52 -22.63 -12.76 36.32
CA GLU A 52 -22.39 -11.58 37.17
C GLU A 52 -21.38 -10.66 36.48
N ASP A 53 -21.81 -9.43 36.17
CA ASP A 53 -20.93 -8.38 35.68
C ASP A 53 -19.90 -8.00 36.76
N THR A 54 -18.63 -7.97 36.39
CA THR A 54 -17.53 -7.55 37.28
C THR A 54 -17.03 -6.17 36.86
N ASP A 55 -17.40 -5.15 37.65
CA ASP A 55 -16.99 -3.77 37.43
C ASP A 55 -15.46 -3.59 37.54
N VAL A 56 -14.92 -2.75 36.65
CA VAL A 56 -13.51 -2.36 36.65
C VAL A 56 -13.38 -0.94 37.22
N GLU A 57 -12.60 -0.80 38.29
CA GLU A 57 -12.30 0.49 38.90
C GLU A 57 -11.61 1.46 37.92
N ALA A 58 -12.10 2.70 37.86
CA ALA A 58 -11.38 3.84 37.28
C ALA A 58 -11.53 5.08 38.16
N ARG A 59 -10.40 5.65 38.60
CA ARG A 59 -10.33 6.88 39.41
C ARG A 59 -10.73 8.11 38.59
N GLY A 60 -11.40 9.08 39.22
CA GLY A 60 -11.60 10.41 38.62
C GLY A 60 -12.51 11.38 39.40
N ASP A 61 -11.94 12.02 40.43
CA ASP A 61 -12.28 13.34 41.01
C ASP A 61 -13.69 13.70 41.54
N GLU A 62 -13.68 14.67 42.46
CA GLU A 62 -14.77 15.09 43.34
C GLU A 62 -15.73 16.11 42.72
N GLY A 63 -17.01 16.06 43.11
CA GLY A 63 -18.02 17.07 42.75
C GLY A 63 -19.45 16.62 43.11
N GLY A 64 -19.89 16.90 44.34
CA GLY A 64 -21.15 16.35 44.89
C GLY A 64 -22.45 17.05 44.48
N GLY A 65 -23.59 16.43 44.81
CA GLY A 65 -24.93 17.03 44.61
C GLY A 65 -26.14 16.06 44.60
N ASP A 66 -26.41 15.42 45.73
CA ASP A 66 -27.74 15.07 46.31
C ASP A 66 -28.89 14.35 45.54
N THR A 67 -29.43 13.32 46.22
CA THR A 67 -30.83 12.80 46.22
C THR A 67 -31.37 12.12 44.94
N ILE A 68 -31.57 10.79 44.87
CA ILE A 68 -32.45 9.84 45.62
C ILE A 68 -33.95 9.94 45.26
N ASN A 69 -34.48 8.87 44.62
CA ASN A 69 -35.77 8.19 44.85
C ASN A 69 -35.98 7.13 43.74
N VAL A 70 -35.60 5.85 43.92
CA VAL A 70 -36.36 4.76 44.57
C VAL A 70 -37.66 4.35 43.85
N ALA A 71 -37.62 3.20 43.18
CA ALA A 71 -38.77 2.29 43.00
C ALA A 71 -38.30 0.87 42.63
N THR A 72 -38.67 -0.13 43.44
CA THR A 72 -38.42 -1.58 43.25
C THR A 72 -39.58 -2.29 42.51
N PRO A 73 -39.45 -3.56 42.10
CA PRO A 73 -40.01 -4.03 40.82
C PRO A 73 -41.31 -4.85 40.92
N ALA A 74 -41.98 -5.02 39.77
CA ALA A 74 -42.81 -6.18 39.49
C ALA A 74 -43.01 -6.40 37.97
N SER A 75 -42.81 -7.63 37.52
CA SER A 75 -43.37 -8.18 36.27
C SER A 75 -44.14 -9.45 36.66
N PRO A 76 -45.27 -9.80 36.00
CA PRO A 76 -45.14 -10.71 34.86
C PRO A 76 -46.26 -10.65 33.79
N SER A 77 -46.05 -11.47 32.75
CA SER A 77 -47.05 -12.21 31.92
C SER A 77 -47.65 -11.59 30.63
N LEU A 78 -47.26 -12.23 29.51
CA LEU A 78 -48.11 -12.74 28.40
C LEU A 78 -49.30 -11.91 27.87
N SER A 79 -49.24 -11.48 26.59
CA SER A 79 -49.74 -12.28 25.43
C SER A 79 -50.04 -11.47 24.13
N LYS A 80 -49.76 -12.11 22.99
CA LYS A 80 -50.41 -12.02 21.65
C LYS A 80 -51.27 -10.79 21.25
N LEU A 81 -50.87 -10.08 20.18
CA LEU A 81 -51.56 -9.91 18.86
C LEU A 81 -51.30 -8.55 18.15
N ASN A 82 -50.93 -8.66 16.87
CA ASN A 82 -51.29 -7.84 15.70
C ASN A 82 -51.13 -6.31 15.62
N SER A 83 -50.49 -5.91 14.49
CA SER A 83 -50.81 -4.77 13.62
C SER A 83 -50.94 -3.37 14.25
N GLY A 84 -49.86 -2.58 14.14
CA GLY A 84 -49.89 -1.13 14.27
C GLY A 84 -48.81 -0.50 13.41
N SER A 85 -49.18 0.12 12.29
CA SER A 85 -48.26 0.92 11.47
C SER A 85 -47.86 2.19 12.21
N LEU A 86 -46.56 2.39 12.48
CA LEU A 86 -46.04 3.70 12.87
C LEU A 86 -45.17 4.26 11.74
N ALA A 87 -45.64 5.35 11.14
CA ALA A 87 -44.86 6.13 10.18
C ALA A 87 -43.81 6.97 10.90
N SER A 88 -42.58 7.01 10.37
CA SER A 88 -41.57 8.01 10.73
C SER A 88 -41.53 9.12 9.67
N PRO A 89 -41.59 10.42 10.05
CA PRO A 89 -41.78 11.49 9.08
C PRO A 89 -40.46 12.18 8.70
N TYR A 90 -39.81 11.75 7.61
CA TYR A 90 -38.84 12.59 6.89
C TYR A 90 -38.99 12.40 5.37
N GLY A 91 -39.58 13.41 4.73
CA GLY A 91 -39.84 13.39 3.29
C GLY A 91 -38.56 13.50 2.48
N SER A 92 -38.24 12.46 1.71
CA SER A 92 -37.23 12.52 0.66
C SER A 92 -37.86 13.09 -0.61
N TYR A 93 -37.31 14.21 -1.10
CA TYR A 93 -37.57 14.68 -2.46
C TYR A 93 -36.92 13.71 -3.45
N ILE A 94 -37.61 12.63 -3.79
CA ILE A 94 -37.28 11.81 -4.96
C ILE A 94 -37.68 12.61 -6.18
N LEU A 95 -36.69 13.22 -6.84
CA LEU A 95 -36.85 13.72 -8.20
C LEU A 95 -37.08 12.51 -9.11
N GLU A 96 -38.31 12.37 -9.64
CA GLU A 96 -38.62 11.37 -10.67
C GLU A 96 -37.91 11.69 -11.99
N GLY A 97 -36.63 11.36 -12.04
CA GLY A 97 -35.86 11.18 -13.25
C GLY A 97 -35.57 9.69 -13.43
N ALA A 98 -36.39 8.99 -14.21
CA ALA A 98 -36.17 7.58 -14.53
C ALA A 98 -34.92 7.40 -15.41
N VAL A 99 -33.74 7.40 -14.79
CA VAL A 99 -32.48 7.03 -15.43
C VAL A 99 -32.54 5.55 -15.76
N LEU A 100 -32.95 5.24 -16.99
CA LEU A 100 -32.84 3.91 -17.59
C LEU A 100 -31.42 3.37 -17.33
N PRO A 101 -31.24 2.29 -16.55
CA PRO A 101 -29.92 1.78 -16.24
C PRO A 101 -29.26 1.34 -17.54
N HIS A 102 -28.23 2.09 -17.95
CA HIS A 102 -27.52 1.82 -19.19
C HIS A 102 -26.86 0.45 -19.12
N LYS A 103 -27.45 -0.52 -19.83
CA LYS A 103 -27.01 -1.91 -19.82
C LYS A 103 -25.57 -2.00 -20.28
N ILE A 104 -24.68 -2.45 -19.39
CA ILE A 104 -23.28 -2.67 -19.71
C ILE A 104 -23.22 -3.88 -20.65
N VAL A 105 -22.61 -3.72 -21.82
CA VAL A 105 -22.29 -4.86 -22.69
C VAL A 105 -21.15 -5.62 -22.03
N GLY A 106 -21.46 -6.67 -21.28
CA GLY A 106 -20.47 -7.56 -20.69
C GLY A 106 -19.71 -8.38 -21.73
N ALA A 107 -18.62 -9.01 -21.30
CA ALA A 107 -17.80 -9.89 -22.12
C ALA A 107 -17.60 -11.25 -21.45
N SER A 108 -17.66 -12.33 -22.23
CA SER A 108 -17.31 -13.65 -21.73
C SER A 108 -15.79 -13.81 -21.63
N VAL A 109 -15.32 -14.40 -20.54
CA VAL A 109 -13.91 -14.75 -20.34
C VAL A 109 -13.80 -16.25 -20.21
N VAL A 110 -12.85 -16.85 -20.92
CA VAL A 110 -12.60 -18.30 -20.90
C VAL A 110 -11.11 -18.50 -20.67
N TRP A 111 -10.74 -19.45 -19.81
CA TRP A 111 -9.35 -19.89 -19.67
C TRP A 111 -9.28 -21.41 -19.84
N ARG A 112 -8.25 -21.89 -20.54
CA ARG A 112 -8.04 -23.30 -20.88
C ARG A 112 -6.62 -23.72 -20.53
N ASP A 113 -6.49 -24.82 -19.80
CA ASP A 113 -5.24 -25.47 -19.39
C ASP A 113 -4.22 -24.52 -18.73
N LEU A 114 -4.74 -23.53 -18.01
CA LEU A 114 -3.96 -22.46 -17.46
C LEU A 114 -3.08 -22.99 -16.33
N THR A 115 -1.77 -22.98 -16.57
CA THR A 115 -0.73 -23.49 -15.67
C THR A 115 0.25 -22.37 -15.36
N VAL A 116 0.53 -22.12 -14.07
CA VAL A 116 1.41 -21.03 -13.64
C VAL A 116 2.55 -21.59 -12.80
N THR A 117 3.77 -21.35 -13.25
CA THR A 117 4.99 -21.82 -12.60
C THR A 117 5.83 -20.63 -12.15
N ILE A 118 6.40 -20.69 -10.96
CA ILE A 118 7.28 -19.63 -10.44
C ILE A 118 8.73 -20.12 -10.53
N LYS A 119 9.62 -19.29 -11.11
CA LYS A 119 11.07 -19.56 -11.03
C LYS A 119 11.57 -19.35 -9.59
N GLY A 120 11.56 -20.41 -8.79
CA GLY A 120 12.19 -20.44 -7.49
C GLY A 120 13.73 -20.50 -7.58
N LYS A 121 14.42 -20.27 -6.45
CA LYS A 121 15.87 -20.50 -6.32
C LYS A 121 16.24 -21.99 -6.20
N ARG A 122 15.26 -22.88 -6.02
CA ARG A 122 15.46 -24.34 -5.93
C ARG A 122 15.28 -24.97 -7.32
N LYS A 123 15.94 -26.12 -7.55
CA LYS A 123 16.04 -26.79 -8.86
C LYS A 123 14.70 -27.30 -9.45
N TYR A 124 13.63 -27.32 -8.66
CA TYR A 124 12.28 -27.62 -9.12
C TYR A 124 11.46 -26.34 -9.24
N SER A 125 10.77 -26.17 -10.37
CA SER A 125 9.75 -25.14 -10.54
C SER A 125 8.45 -25.60 -9.88
N ASP A 126 8.06 -25.00 -8.76
CA ASP A 126 6.77 -25.29 -8.16
C ASP A 126 5.65 -24.73 -9.06
N ASN A 127 4.81 -25.63 -9.57
CA ASN A 127 3.59 -25.30 -10.30
C ASN A 127 2.54 -24.83 -9.29
N VAL A 128 2.32 -23.51 -9.23
CA VAL A 128 1.37 -22.86 -8.32
C VAL A 128 -0.08 -23.03 -8.78
N ILE A 129 -0.28 -23.23 -10.09
CA ILE A 129 -1.56 -23.61 -10.70
C ILE A 129 -1.26 -24.69 -11.73
N LYS A 130 -2.06 -25.75 -11.78
CA LYS A 130 -1.90 -26.91 -12.66
C LYS A 130 -3.18 -27.09 -13.49
N SER A 131 -3.09 -26.86 -14.80
CA SER A 131 -4.16 -27.02 -15.81
C SER A 131 -5.56 -26.61 -15.35
N SER A 132 -5.73 -25.34 -14.96
CA SER A 132 -7.07 -24.81 -14.65
C SER A 132 -7.82 -24.48 -15.94
N THR A 133 -9.05 -24.96 -16.07
CA THR A 133 -9.98 -24.65 -17.17
C THR A 133 -11.31 -24.15 -16.58
N GLY A 134 -11.91 -23.14 -17.22
CA GLY A 134 -13.18 -22.55 -16.77
C GLY A 134 -13.61 -21.32 -17.57
N TYR A 135 -14.73 -20.72 -17.19
CA TYR A 135 -15.28 -19.55 -17.87
C TYR A 135 -16.06 -18.60 -16.94
N ALA A 136 -16.34 -17.39 -17.41
CA ALA A 136 -17.21 -16.41 -16.77
C ALA A 136 -18.11 -15.77 -17.84
N LEU A 137 -19.41 -15.63 -17.53
CA LEU A 137 -20.43 -15.13 -18.46
C LEU A 137 -20.81 -13.67 -18.17
N PRO A 138 -21.19 -12.89 -19.21
CA PRO A 138 -21.68 -11.53 -19.01
C PRO A 138 -22.86 -11.49 -18.03
N GLY A 139 -22.77 -10.58 -17.07
CA GLY A 139 -23.77 -10.37 -16.02
C GLY A 139 -23.80 -11.41 -14.90
N THR A 140 -22.79 -12.29 -14.79
CA THR A 140 -22.69 -13.30 -13.73
C THR A 140 -21.54 -13.01 -12.74
N MET A 141 -21.68 -13.52 -11.51
CA MET A 141 -20.66 -13.53 -10.46
C MET A 141 -19.97 -14.89 -10.38
N THR A 142 -18.71 -14.94 -10.77
CA THR A 142 -17.83 -16.12 -10.64
C THR A 142 -16.87 -15.93 -9.47
N VAL A 143 -16.97 -16.78 -8.44
CA VAL A 143 -16.09 -16.74 -7.26
C VAL A 143 -14.99 -17.80 -7.35
N ILE A 144 -13.77 -17.45 -6.99
CA ILE A 144 -12.64 -18.36 -6.81
C ILE A 144 -12.39 -18.54 -5.31
N MET A 145 -12.62 -19.74 -4.79
CA MET A 145 -12.58 -20.08 -3.36
C MET A 145 -11.56 -21.21 -3.08
N GLY A 146 -11.06 -21.30 -1.86
CA GLY A 146 -10.02 -22.25 -1.45
C GLY A 146 -9.14 -21.75 -0.31
N PRO A 147 -8.26 -22.59 0.26
CA PRO A 147 -7.45 -22.27 1.43
C PRO A 147 -6.34 -21.24 1.14
N ALA A 148 -5.57 -20.88 2.17
CA ALA A 148 -4.40 -20.02 1.99
C ALA A 148 -3.39 -20.69 1.05
N LYS A 149 -2.64 -19.90 0.28
CA LYS A 149 -1.61 -20.36 -0.68
C LYS A 149 -2.09 -21.30 -1.80
N SER A 150 -3.38 -21.63 -1.92
CA SER A 150 -3.89 -22.54 -2.96
C SER A 150 -3.77 -22.05 -4.41
N GLY A 151 -3.44 -20.76 -4.62
CA GLY A 151 -3.25 -20.16 -5.95
C GLY A 151 -4.33 -19.16 -6.38
N LYS A 152 -5.40 -18.94 -5.60
CA LYS A 152 -6.57 -18.09 -5.97
C LYS A 152 -6.20 -16.76 -6.63
N SER A 153 -5.42 -15.94 -5.93
CA SER A 153 -5.01 -14.60 -6.38
C SER A 153 -3.96 -14.66 -7.50
N THR A 154 -3.28 -15.79 -7.68
CA THR A 154 -2.42 -16.08 -8.84
C THR A 154 -3.28 -16.37 -10.06
N LEU A 155 -4.37 -17.14 -9.91
CA LEU A 155 -5.30 -17.48 -10.99
C LEU A 155 -6.03 -16.24 -11.49
N LEU A 156 -6.55 -15.42 -10.57
CA LEU A 156 -7.16 -14.13 -10.89
C LEU A 156 -6.21 -13.21 -11.66
N ARG A 157 -4.94 -13.12 -11.23
CA ARG A 157 -3.90 -12.34 -11.95
C ARG A 157 -3.52 -12.96 -13.28
N ALA A 158 -3.57 -14.29 -13.42
CA ALA A 158 -3.28 -14.98 -14.68
C ALA A 158 -4.34 -14.68 -15.74
N ILE A 159 -5.62 -14.82 -15.38
CA ILE A 159 -6.78 -14.51 -16.25
C ILE A 159 -6.75 -13.03 -16.65
N ALA A 160 -6.40 -12.13 -15.72
CA ALA A 160 -6.24 -10.70 -16.01
C ALA A 160 -4.97 -10.35 -16.84
N GLY A 161 -4.05 -11.29 -17.07
CA GLY A 161 -2.76 -11.04 -17.74
C GLY A 161 -1.80 -10.15 -16.93
N ARG A 162 -1.85 -10.22 -15.60
CA ARG A 162 -1.16 -9.34 -14.64
C ARG A 162 -0.18 -10.09 -13.70
N LEU A 163 0.38 -11.19 -14.17
CA LEU A 163 1.34 -11.97 -13.38
C LEU A 163 2.73 -11.32 -13.34
N HIS A 164 3.47 -11.62 -12.27
CA HIS A 164 4.83 -11.11 -12.08
C HIS A 164 5.81 -11.77 -13.08
N PRO A 165 6.78 -11.04 -13.66
CA PRO A 165 7.64 -11.54 -14.75
C PRO A 165 8.59 -12.69 -14.39
N SER A 166 8.75 -13.01 -13.10
CA SER A 166 9.45 -14.23 -12.66
C SER A 166 8.61 -15.51 -12.83
N THR A 167 7.35 -15.39 -13.25
CA THR A 167 6.41 -16.50 -13.43
C THR A 167 6.21 -16.79 -14.92
N ARG A 168 6.09 -18.07 -15.26
CA ARG A 168 5.73 -18.53 -16.62
C ARG A 168 4.28 -19.01 -16.61
N THR A 169 3.54 -18.59 -17.63
CA THR A 169 2.16 -19.01 -17.90
C THR A 169 2.14 -19.94 -19.11
N TYR A 170 1.53 -21.10 -18.97
CA TYR A 170 1.10 -21.96 -20.07
C TYR A 170 -0.44 -22.02 -20.08
N GLY A 171 -1.04 -22.44 -21.19
CA GLY A 171 -2.47 -22.36 -21.42
C GLY A 171 -2.92 -21.01 -21.98
N GLU A 172 -4.21 -20.90 -22.28
CA GLU A 172 -4.77 -19.84 -23.11
C GLU A 172 -5.92 -19.11 -22.41
N VAL A 173 -6.05 -17.81 -22.66
CA VAL A 173 -7.16 -16.98 -22.17
C VAL A 173 -7.83 -16.33 -23.39
N PHE A 174 -9.14 -16.56 -23.52
CA PHE A 174 -9.98 -16.04 -24.58
C PHE A 174 -10.97 -15.04 -23.99
N VAL A 175 -11.28 -14.00 -24.77
CA VAL A 175 -12.22 -12.96 -24.37
C VAL A 175 -13.16 -12.70 -25.55
N ASN A 176 -14.45 -12.96 -25.37
CA ASN A 176 -15.43 -13.06 -26.46
C ASN A 176 -14.95 -13.99 -27.60
N GLY A 177 -14.43 -15.18 -27.26
CA GLY A 177 -13.94 -16.17 -28.22
C GLY A 177 -12.56 -15.88 -28.84
N ALA A 178 -12.12 -14.62 -28.90
CA ALA A 178 -10.82 -14.26 -29.43
C ALA A 178 -9.69 -14.46 -28.41
N LYS A 179 -8.54 -15.01 -28.85
CA LYS A 179 -7.26 -15.02 -28.11
C LYS A 179 -6.67 -13.60 -28.04
N SER A 180 -7.32 -12.70 -27.31
CA SER A 180 -6.92 -11.29 -27.21
C SER A 180 -6.45 -10.92 -25.82
N HIS A 181 -5.40 -10.11 -25.75
CA HIS A 181 -4.99 -9.52 -24.49
C HIS A 181 -6.03 -8.47 -24.09
N LEU A 182 -6.53 -8.53 -22.85
CA LEU A 182 -7.47 -7.55 -22.31
C LEU A 182 -7.00 -6.11 -22.57
N SER A 183 -7.80 -5.36 -23.32
CA SER A 183 -7.48 -3.99 -23.75
C SER A 183 -7.60 -2.99 -22.58
N TYR A 184 -6.86 -1.88 -22.64
CA TYR A 184 -7.00 -0.83 -21.64
C TYR A 184 -8.41 -0.21 -21.68
N GLY A 185 -9.06 -0.13 -20.52
CA GLY A 185 -10.41 0.40 -20.36
C GLY A 185 -11.55 -0.59 -20.63
N SER A 186 -11.26 -1.81 -21.09
CA SER A 186 -12.28 -2.87 -21.20
C SER A 186 -12.41 -3.73 -19.94
N TYR A 187 -11.38 -3.74 -19.08
CA TYR A 187 -11.40 -4.38 -17.77
C TYR A 187 -10.95 -3.42 -16.66
N GLY A 188 -11.43 -3.67 -15.45
CA GLY A 188 -10.93 -3.07 -14.21
C GLY A 188 -10.35 -4.14 -13.29
N PHE A 189 -9.39 -3.78 -12.43
CA PHE A 189 -8.82 -4.74 -11.47
C PHE A 189 -8.55 -4.05 -10.13
N VAL A 190 -9.15 -4.61 -9.08
CA VAL A 190 -9.06 -4.13 -7.70
C VAL A 190 -8.13 -5.05 -6.91
N GLU A 191 -6.98 -4.51 -6.50
CA GLU A 191 -6.02 -5.21 -5.65
C GLU A 191 -6.55 -5.40 -4.21
N ARG A 192 -6.02 -6.38 -3.47
CA ARG A 192 -6.41 -6.67 -2.08
C ARG A 192 -6.16 -5.50 -1.12
N LYS A 193 -5.06 -4.76 -1.30
CA LYS A 193 -4.73 -3.57 -0.49
C LYS A 193 -5.32 -2.32 -1.14
N THR A 194 -6.06 -1.54 -0.35
CA THR A 194 -6.70 -0.29 -0.81
C THR A 194 -5.76 0.90 -0.67
N ASN A 195 -5.05 1.23 -1.75
CA ASN A 195 -4.24 2.44 -1.83
C ASN A 195 -5.12 3.62 -2.25
N LEU A 196 -5.50 4.48 -1.30
CA LEU A 196 -6.31 5.69 -1.52
C LEU A 196 -5.63 6.93 -0.94
N ILE A 197 -5.95 8.10 -1.51
CA ILE A 197 -5.43 9.40 -1.06
C ILE A 197 -6.35 9.94 0.04
N GLY A 198 -5.85 9.97 1.28
CA GLY A 198 -6.67 10.32 2.45
C GLY A 198 -7.10 11.79 2.54
N SER A 199 -6.37 12.68 1.90
CA SER A 199 -6.55 14.15 1.88
C SER A 199 -7.59 14.65 0.86
N LEU A 200 -8.16 13.74 0.07
CA LEU A 200 -9.22 14.02 -0.90
C LEU A 200 -10.58 13.51 -0.38
N THR A 201 -11.66 14.14 -0.85
CA THR A 201 -13.00 13.58 -0.72
C THR A 201 -13.23 12.44 -1.71
N VAL A 202 -14.26 11.61 -1.49
CA VAL A 202 -14.63 10.53 -2.43
C VAL A 202 -14.87 11.08 -3.84
N ARG A 203 -15.68 12.14 -3.97
CA ARG A 203 -16.00 12.79 -5.24
C ARG A 203 -14.76 13.39 -5.91
N GLU A 204 -13.88 14.06 -5.16
CA GLU A 204 -12.61 14.59 -5.70
C GLU A 204 -11.68 13.47 -6.20
N PHE A 205 -11.53 12.39 -5.43
CA PHE A 205 -10.67 11.26 -5.78
C PHE A 205 -11.16 10.53 -7.03
N LEU A 206 -12.47 10.26 -7.12
CA LEU A 206 -13.08 9.63 -8.30
C LEU A 206 -13.04 10.57 -9.52
N TYR A 207 -13.20 11.88 -9.33
CA TYR A 207 -13.05 12.87 -10.40
C TYR A 207 -11.61 12.97 -10.91
N TYR A 208 -10.60 12.97 -10.02
CA TYR A 208 -9.20 12.81 -10.42
C TYR A 208 -8.99 11.53 -11.24
N SER A 209 -9.54 10.39 -10.78
CA SER A 209 -9.47 9.12 -11.50
C SER A 209 -10.08 9.23 -12.90
N ALA A 210 -11.26 9.84 -13.04
CA ALA A 210 -11.92 10.06 -14.32
C ALA A 210 -11.10 10.95 -15.27
N LEU A 211 -10.45 11.99 -14.75
CA LEU A 211 -9.58 12.87 -15.52
C LEU A 211 -8.34 12.14 -16.07
N LEU A 212 -7.74 11.27 -15.25
CA LEU A 212 -6.57 10.45 -15.62
C LEU A 212 -6.92 9.32 -16.60
N GLN A 213 -8.03 8.62 -16.34
CA GLN A 213 -8.39 7.37 -17.00
C GLN A 213 -9.08 7.55 -18.36
N LEU A 214 -10.01 8.52 -18.47
CA LEU A 214 -10.89 8.70 -19.64
C LEU A 214 -10.35 9.78 -20.59
N PRO A 215 -10.42 9.59 -21.93
CA PRO A 215 -10.27 10.70 -22.87
C PRO A 215 -11.50 11.64 -22.85
N GLY A 216 -11.42 12.78 -23.54
CA GLY A 216 -12.55 13.69 -23.74
C GLY A 216 -12.73 14.79 -22.68
N PHE A 217 -13.82 15.55 -22.85
CA PHE A 217 -14.12 16.80 -22.14
C PHE A 217 -14.48 16.62 -20.65
N LEU A 218 -14.25 17.65 -19.85
CA LEU A 218 -14.39 17.64 -18.39
C LEU A 218 -15.84 17.38 -17.91
N PHE A 219 -16.84 17.92 -18.61
CA PHE A 219 -18.25 17.83 -18.18
C PHE A 219 -18.80 16.40 -18.19
N GLN A 220 -18.53 15.63 -19.25
CA GLN A 220 -18.96 14.23 -19.35
C GLN A 220 -18.38 13.35 -18.22
N LYS A 221 -17.18 13.69 -17.74
CA LYS A 221 -16.48 12.96 -16.66
C LYS A 221 -17.16 13.13 -15.30
N LYS A 222 -17.85 14.26 -15.03
CA LYS A 222 -18.60 14.44 -13.77
C LYS A 222 -19.77 13.45 -13.66
N ASN A 223 -20.55 13.29 -14.73
CA ASN A 223 -21.70 12.38 -14.72
C ASN A 223 -21.27 10.94 -14.47
N VAL A 224 -20.17 10.50 -15.11
CA VAL A 224 -19.61 9.15 -14.90
C VAL A 224 -19.14 8.93 -13.45
N VAL A 225 -18.67 9.96 -12.76
CA VAL A 225 -18.29 9.89 -11.33
C VAL A 225 -19.53 9.75 -10.44
N GLU A 226 -20.59 10.54 -10.68
CA GLU A 226 -21.83 10.40 -9.92
C GLU A 226 -22.49 9.03 -10.15
N GLU A 227 -22.48 8.52 -11.39
CA GLU A 227 -22.91 7.14 -11.70
C GLU A 227 -22.10 6.09 -10.90
N ALA A 228 -20.77 6.24 -10.80
CA ALA A 228 -19.92 5.32 -10.05
C ALA A 228 -20.15 5.40 -8.52
N ILE A 229 -20.45 6.60 -7.99
CA ILE A 229 -20.84 6.82 -6.59
C ILE A 229 -22.19 6.15 -6.29
N GLN A 230 -23.17 6.30 -7.18
CA GLN A 230 -24.49 5.68 -7.06
C GLN A 230 -24.41 4.15 -7.19
N ALA A 231 -23.62 3.64 -8.14
CA ALA A 231 -23.44 2.20 -8.36
C ALA A 231 -22.81 1.47 -7.15
N MET A 232 -22.04 2.19 -6.33
CA MET A 232 -21.40 1.66 -5.12
C MET A 232 -22.08 2.08 -3.80
N SER A 233 -23.26 2.69 -3.86
CA SER A 233 -23.98 3.19 -2.66
C SER A 233 -23.10 4.06 -1.77
N LEU A 234 -22.45 5.07 -2.36
CA LEU A 234 -21.53 6.00 -1.68
C LEU A 234 -22.04 7.45 -1.65
N VAL A 235 -23.33 7.68 -1.94
CA VAL A 235 -23.93 9.02 -2.10
C VAL A 235 -23.74 9.87 -0.84
N ASP A 236 -24.07 9.31 0.34
CA ASP A 236 -23.97 10.00 1.63
C ASP A 236 -22.52 10.38 1.99
N TYR A 237 -21.57 9.63 1.46
CA TYR A 237 -20.14 9.77 1.72
C TYR A 237 -19.40 10.55 0.61
N ALA A 238 -20.09 11.01 -0.44
CA ALA A 238 -19.48 11.61 -1.63
C ALA A 238 -18.55 12.80 -1.32
N ASN A 239 -18.93 13.63 -0.34
CA ASN A 239 -18.18 14.82 0.06
C ASN A 239 -17.29 14.61 1.31
N THR A 240 -17.20 13.39 1.84
CA THR A 240 -16.41 13.11 3.06
C THR A 240 -14.95 12.78 2.72
N LEU A 241 -14.01 13.15 3.60
CA LEU A 241 -12.58 12.89 3.43
C LEU A 241 -12.26 11.40 3.65
N ILE A 242 -11.55 10.80 2.70
CA ILE A 242 -11.24 9.36 2.72
C ILE A 242 -10.41 8.99 3.96
N GLY A 243 -9.41 9.80 4.29
CA GLY A 243 -8.49 9.62 5.41
C GLY A 243 -9.01 10.16 6.74
N GLY A 244 -10.01 11.05 6.71
CA GLY A 244 -10.41 11.87 7.85
C GLY A 244 -9.44 13.02 8.14
N HIS A 245 -9.70 13.75 9.22
CA HIS A 245 -8.84 14.80 9.77
C HIS A 245 -8.60 14.55 11.27
N CYS A 246 -7.76 15.33 11.93
CA CYS A 246 -7.53 15.18 13.38
C CYS A 246 -8.81 15.31 14.23
N TYR A 247 -9.86 15.95 13.70
CA TYR A 247 -11.14 16.19 14.38
C TYR A 247 -12.35 15.57 13.66
N SER A 248 -12.14 14.80 12.58
CA SER A 248 -13.24 14.24 11.78
C SER A 248 -12.92 12.82 11.35
N LYS A 249 -13.81 11.89 11.69
CA LYS A 249 -13.67 10.47 11.38
C LYS A 249 -13.70 10.26 9.87
N GLY A 250 -12.65 9.64 9.33
CA GLY A 250 -12.61 9.23 7.94
C GLY A 250 -13.50 8.02 7.65
N LEU A 251 -13.60 7.66 6.38
CA LEU A 251 -14.37 6.50 5.91
C LEU A 251 -14.01 5.19 6.62
N SER A 252 -15.02 4.34 6.82
CA SER A 252 -14.86 2.97 7.31
C SER A 252 -14.08 2.08 6.34
N GLY A 253 -13.65 0.90 6.81
CA GLY A 253 -12.98 -0.09 5.97
C GLY A 253 -13.83 -0.51 4.76
N GLY A 254 -15.13 -0.75 4.98
CA GLY A 254 -16.10 -1.08 3.94
C GLY A 254 -16.32 0.04 2.92
N GLU A 255 -16.48 1.28 3.38
CA GLU A 255 -16.59 2.44 2.48
C GLU A 255 -15.33 2.62 1.64
N ARG A 256 -14.13 2.60 2.25
CA ARG A 256 -12.85 2.67 1.53
C ARG A 256 -12.72 1.56 0.49
N ARG A 257 -13.18 0.36 0.81
CA ARG A 257 -13.18 -0.77 -0.11
C ARG A 257 -14.13 -0.52 -1.30
N ARG A 258 -15.34 -0.01 -1.06
CA ARG A 258 -16.28 0.43 -2.12
C ARG A 258 -15.70 1.55 -2.98
N VAL A 259 -15.02 2.55 -2.40
CA VAL A 259 -14.32 3.63 -3.14
C VAL A 259 -13.23 3.05 -4.06
N SER A 260 -12.48 2.06 -3.59
CA SER A 260 -11.46 1.38 -4.41
C SER A 260 -12.04 0.61 -5.59
N ILE A 261 -13.28 0.13 -5.50
CA ILE A 261 -13.98 -0.51 -6.62
C ILE A 261 -14.59 0.57 -7.55
N ALA A 262 -15.18 1.63 -6.98
CA ALA A 262 -15.71 2.77 -7.72
C ALA A 262 -14.65 3.43 -8.62
N ARG A 263 -13.39 3.51 -8.17
CA ARG A 263 -12.23 3.99 -8.95
C ARG A 263 -12.06 3.26 -10.28
N GLU A 264 -12.28 1.95 -10.30
CA GLU A 264 -12.19 1.13 -11.52
C GLU A 264 -13.48 1.21 -12.34
N LEU A 265 -14.64 1.37 -11.69
CA LEU A 265 -15.94 1.55 -12.36
C LEU A 265 -16.05 2.85 -13.16
N VAL A 266 -15.26 3.87 -12.85
CA VAL A 266 -15.18 5.12 -13.64
C VAL A 266 -14.85 4.83 -15.12
N MET A 267 -14.11 3.76 -15.43
CA MET A 267 -13.87 3.35 -16.81
C MET A 267 -15.08 2.73 -17.52
N LYS A 268 -16.16 2.40 -16.80
CA LYS A 268 -17.25 1.51 -17.22
C LYS A 268 -16.71 0.20 -17.84
N PRO A 269 -15.91 -0.60 -17.10
CA PRO A 269 -15.33 -1.84 -17.61
C PRO A 269 -16.41 -2.88 -17.90
N GLN A 270 -16.13 -3.79 -18.83
CA GLN A 270 -17.04 -4.92 -19.15
C GLN A 270 -16.76 -6.14 -18.26
N ILE A 271 -15.52 -6.26 -17.78
CA ILE A 271 -15.04 -7.31 -16.87
C ILE A 271 -14.38 -6.61 -15.68
N LEU A 272 -14.74 -6.99 -14.46
CA LEU A 272 -14.13 -6.46 -13.24
C LEU A 272 -13.59 -7.60 -12.38
N PHE A 273 -12.28 -7.55 -12.15
CA PHE A 273 -11.53 -8.49 -11.32
C PHE A 273 -11.34 -7.91 -9.91
N ILE A 274 -11.64 -8.66 -8.85
CA ILE A 274 -11.46 -8.20 -7.46
C ILE A 274 -10.72 -9.25 -6.63
N ASP A 275 -9.53 -8.90 -6.12
CA ASP A 275 -8.77 -9.79 -5.22
C ASP A 275 -9.24 -9.57 -3.76
N GLU A 276 -10.02 -10.52 -3.23
CA GLU A 276 -10.65 -10.52 -1.91
C GLU A 276 -11.50 -9.28 -1.59
N PRO A 277 -12.74 -9.15 -2.12
CA PRO A 277 -13.60 -8.00 -1.84
C PRO A 277 -13.86 -7.81 -0.34
N LEU A 278 -14.09 -8.92 0.38
CA LEU A 278 -14.46 -8.99 1.79
C LEU A 278 -13.30 -8.80 2.79
N TYR A 279 -12.12 -8.42 2.33
CA TYR A 279 -10.94 -8.32 3.20
C TYR A 279 -11.11 -7.23 4.27
N CYS A 280 -11.00 -7.63 5.54
CA CYS A 280 -11.15 -6.76 6.72
C CYS A 280 -12.50 -6.02 6.81
N LEU A 281 -13.60 -6.69 6.45
CA LEU A 281 -14.96 -6.19 6.63
C LEU A 281 -15.69 -6.92 7.77
N ASP A 282 -16.58 -6.19 8.44
CA ASP A 282 -17.63 -6.76 9.28
C ASP A 282 -18.70 -7.48 8.44
N SER A 283 -19.51 -8.34 9.07
CA SER A 283 -20.53 -9.16 8.40
C SER A 283 -21.59 -8.33 7.66
N VAL A 284 -22.00 -7.19 8.21
CA VAL A 284 -23.02 -6.31 7.62
C VAL A 284 -22.47 -5.59 6.38
N SER A 285 -21.29 -4.98 6.49
CA SER A 285 -20.59 -4.37 5.34
C SER A 285 -20.25 -5.40 4.26
N ALA A 286 -19.93 -6.64 4.65
CA ALA A 286 -19.68 -7.74 3.73
C ALA A 286 -20.93 -8.08 2.92
N LEU A 287 -22.07 -8.32 3.57
CA LEU A 287 -23.33 -8.59 2.88
C LEU A 287 -23.71 -7.44 1.94
N LEU A 288 -23.68 -6.20 2.44
CA LEU A 288 -23.97 -4.99 1.65
C LEU A 288 -23.09 -4.91 0.40
N MET A 289 -21.79 -5.16 0.53
CA MET A 289 -20.86 -5.17 -0.61
C MET A 289 -21.22 -6.22 -1.65
N MET A 290 -21.61 -7.42 -1.23
CA MET A 290 -21.95 -8.51 -2.15
C MET A 290 -23.29 -8.29 -2.85
N VAL A 291 -24.27 -7.69 -2.16
CA VAL A 291 -25.53 -7.23 -2.78
C VAL A 291 -25.27 -6.12 -3.79
N THR A 292 -24.41 -5.15 -3.49
CA THR A 292 -24.00 -4.10 -4.43
C THR A 292 -23.28 -4.69 -5.65
N LEU A 293 -22.38 -5.66 -5.46
CA LEU A 293 -21.73 -6.38 -6.56
C LEU A 293 -22.72 -7.23 -7.38
N LYS A 294 -23.73 -7.85 -6.76
CA LYS A 294 -24.79 -8.56 -7.49
C LYS A 294 -25.60 -7.63 -8.37
N LYS A 295 -26.00 -6.47 -7.84
CA LYS A 295 -26.68 -5.41 -8.61
C LYS A 295 -25.84 -4.93 -9.80
N LEU A 296 -24.52 -4.78 -9.61
CA LEU A 296 -23.58 -4.45 -10.68
C LEU A 296 -23.48 -5.57 -11.72
N ALA A 297 -23.44 -6.85 -11.32
CA ALA A 297 -23.48 -7.98 -12.24
C ALA A 297 -24.77 -7.96 -13.07
N SER A 298 -25.94 -7.80 -12.45
CA SER A 298 -27.24 -7.71 -13.15
C SER A 298 -27.33 -6.56 -14.17
N SER A 299 -26.50 -5.52 -14.06
CA SER A 299 -26.40 -4.47 -15.09
C SER A 299 -25.69 -4.91 -16.39
N GLY A 300 -25.06 -6.09 -16.38
CA GLY A 300 -24.37 -6.73 -17.50
C GLY A 300 -22.86 -6.90 -17.32
N CYS A 301 -22.25 -6.36 -16.25
CA CYS A 301 -20.81 -6.51 -15.99
C CYS A 301 -20.44 -7.95 -15.61
N THR A 302 -19.36 -8.49 -16.18
CA THR A 302 -18.80 -9.79 -15.76
C THR A 302 -17.96 -9.60 -14.51
N LEU A 303 -18.28 -10.31 -13.42
CA LEU A 303 -17.53 -10.21 -12.16
C LEU A 303 -16.77 -11.50 -11.86
N ILE A 304 -15.46 -11.39 -11.67
CA ILE A 304 -14.60 -12.50 -11.24
C ILE A 304 -13.82 -12.05 -9.99
N PHE A 305 -13.97 -12.75 -8.88
CA PHE A 305 -13.34 -12.34 -7.63
C PHE A 305 -12.90 -13.53 -6.77
N THR A 306 -11.88 -13.33 -5.94
CA THR A 306 -11.39 -14.34 -5.01
C THR A 306 -12.04 -14.16 -3.64
N ILE A 307 -12.41 -15.25 -2.97
CA ILE A 307 -12.86 -15.22 -1.57
C ILE A 307 -12.07 -16.28 -0.77
N TYR A 308 -11.81 -15.98 0.49
CA TYR A 308 -11.35 -16.97 1.46
C TYR A 308 -12.55 -17.76 2.00
N GLN A 309 -13.35 -17.12 2.86
CA GLN A 309 -14.54 -17.66 3.53
C GLN A 309 -15.71 -16.69 3.35
N SER A 310 -16.95 -17.20 3.42
CA SER A 310 -18.19 -16.42 3.30
C SER A 310 -19.22 -16.88 4.34
N SER A 311 -20.20 -16.03 4.65
CA SER A 311 -21.44 -16.46 5.32
C SER A 311 -22.35 -17.22 4.35
N THR A 312 -23.32 -17.99 4.87
CA THR A 312 -24.31 -18.73 4.06
C THR A 312 -25.13 -17.79 3.16
N GLU A 313 -25.48 -16.59 3.65
CA GLU A 313 -26.18 -15.56 2.87
C GLU A 313 -25.37 -15.10 1.66
N VAL A 314 -24.09 -14.77 1.87
CA VAL A 314 -23.17 -14.37 0.79
C VAL A 314 -22.93 -15.53 -0.18
N PHE A 315 -22.86 -16.77 0.33
CA PHE A 315 -22.71 -17.96 -0.50
C PHE A 315 -23.90 -18.15 -1.47
N GLY A 316 -25.12 -17.84 -1.03
CA GLY A 316 -26.33 -17.86 -1.87
C GLY A 316 -26.37 -16.83 -3.00
N LEU A 317 -25.48 -15.83 -3.02
CA LEU A 317 -25.43 -14.80 -4.07
C LEU A 317 -24.56 -15.20 -5.28
N PHE A 318 -23.74 -16.24 -5.16
CA PHE A 318 -22.81 -16.68 -6.21
C PHE A 318 -23.53 -17.43 -7.34
N ASP A 319 -23.24 -17.08 -8.60
CA ASP A 319 -23.75 -17.82 -9.76
C ASP A 319 -22.88 -19.05 -10.05
N ARG A 320 -21.55 -18.87 -10.01
CA ARG A 320 -20.57 -19.94 -10.27
C ARG A 320 -19.41 -19.91 -9.28
N ILE A 321 -18.92 -21.09 -8.92
CA ILE A 321 -17.81 -21.29 -7.98
C ILE A 321 -16.68 -22.11 -8.62
N CYS A 322 -15.45 -21.66 -8.40
CA CYS A 322 -14.21 -22.36 -8.71
C CYS A 322 -13.51 -22.72 -7.39
N LEU A 323 -13.47 -24.00 -7.01
CA LEU A 323 -12.73 -24.48 -5.85
C LEU A 323 -11.31 -24.89 -6.24
N LEU A 324 -10.32 -24.34 -5.52
CA LEU A 324 -8.91 -24.51 -5.81
C LEU A 324 -8.14 -24.92 -4.54
N SER A 325 -7.43 -26.05 -4.58
CA SER A 325 -6.50 -26.47 -3.51
C SER A 325 -5.15 -26.89 -4.09
N ASN A 326 -4.04 -26.44 -3.49
CA ASN A 326 -2.66 -26.75 -3.92
C ASN A 326 -2.40 -26.63 -5.45
N GLY A 327 -3.04 -25.64 -6.08
CA GLY A 327 -2.96 -25.37 -7.52
C GLY A 327 -3.88 -26.21 -8.41
N ASN A 328 -4.58 -27.23 -7.87
CA ASN A 328 -5.51 -28.09 -8.59
C ASN A 328 -6.93 -27.51 -8.49
N THR A 329 -7.69 -27.51 -9.58
CA THR A 329 -9.13 -27.25 -9.59
C THR A 329 -9.90 -28.49 -9.13
N LEU A 330 -10.60 -28.39 -8.01
CA LEU A 330 -11.37 -29.50 -7.42
C LEU A 330 -12.83 -29.52 -7.88
N PHE A 331 -13.36 -28.35 -8.25
CA PHE A 331 -14.68 -28.19 -8.85
C PHE A 331 -14.73 -26.84 -9.56
N PHE A 332 -15.37 -26.79 -10.72
CA PHE A 332 -15.81 -25.54 -11.34
C PHE A 332 -17.21 -25.74 -11.92
N GLY A 333 -18.17 -24.91 -11.53
CA GLY A 333 -19.57 -25.11 -11.91
C GLY A 333 -20.52 -24.14 -11.21
N GLU A 334 -21.79 -24.50 -11.17
CA GLU A 334 -22.83 -23.73 -10.46
C GLU A 334 -22.76 -23.98 -8.95
N THR A 335 -23.12 -22.97 -8.17
CA THR A 335 -22.98 -22.99 -6.70
C THR A 335 -23.75 -24.14 -6.04
N LEU A 336 -24.92 -24.50 -6.59
CA LEU A 336 -25.74 -25.63 -6.11
C LEU A 336 -25.16 -27.00 -6.52
N ALA A 337 -24.63 -27.12 -7.73
CA ALA A 337 -23.96 -28.34 -8.20
C ALA A 337 -22.72 -28.66 -7.34
N CYS A 338 -22.03 -27.65 -6.82
CA CYS A 338 -20.91 -27.83 -5.89
C CYS A 338 -21.30 -28.62 -4.62
N LEU A 339 -22.51 -28.41 -4.07
CA LEU A 339 -23.01 -29.18 -2.92
C LEU A 339 -23.25 -30.65 -3.28
N GLN A 340 -23.81 -30.89 -4.47
CA GLN A 340 -24.06 -32.24 -4.98
C GLN A 340 -22.75 -32.98 -5.25
N HIS A 341 -21.75 -32.31 -5.84
CA HIS A 341 -20.40 -32.85 -6.06
C HIS A 341 -19.75 -33.35 -4.77
N PHE A 342 -19.78 -32.55 -3.71
CA PHE A 342 -19.26 -32.94 -2.40
C PHE A 342 -20.01 -34.14 -1.81
N SER A 343 -21.34 -34.20 -1.95
CA SER A 343 -22.13 -35.36 -1.53
C SER A 343 -21.76 -36.63 -2.32
N ASN A 344 -21.60 -36.52 -3.64
CA ASN A 344 -21.24 -37.64 -4.52
C ASN A 344 -19.82 -38.16 -4.27
N ALA A 345 -18.90 -37.29 -3.85
CA ALA A 345 -17.54 -37.67 -3.45
C ALA A 345 -17.46 -38.29 -2.03
N GLY A 346 -18.57 -38.38 -1.30
CA GLY A 346 -18.63 -38.95 0.06
C GLY A 346 -18.47 -37.93 1.20
N PHE A 347 -18.53 -36.63 0.91
CA PHE A 347 -18.34 -35.53 1.87
C PHE A 347 -19.58 -34.61 1.97
N PRO A 348 -20.78 -35.11 2.28
CA PRO A 348 -21.98 -34.28 2.38
C PRO A 348 -21.81 -33.17 3.42
N CYS A 349 -22.35 -31.98 3.13
CA CYS A 349 -22.28 -30.84 4.04
C CYS A 349 -23.17 -31.09 5.28
N PRO A 350 -22.66 -30.92 6.52
CA PRO A 350 -23.47 -30.99 7.72
C PRO A 350 -24.57 -29.92 7.74
N ILE A 351 -25.77 -30.29 8.22
CA ILE A 351 -26.98 -29.44 8.18
C ILE A 351 -26.79 -28.10 8.92
N MET A 352 -25.99 -28.08 9.99
CA MET A 352 -25.73 -26.87 10.80
C MET A 352 -24.42 -26.15 10.47
N GLN A 353 -23.70 -26.53 9.41
CA GLN A 353 -22.45 -25.89 9.00
C GLN A 353 -22.65 -25.09 7.71
N SER A 354 -22.02 -23.92 7.59
CA SER A 354 -22.06 -23.17 6.33
C SER A 354 -21.31 -23.93 5.22
N PRO A 355 -21.86 -24.03 4.00
CA PRO A 355 -21.23 -24.75 2.88
C PRO A 355 -19.79 -24.33 2.62
N SER A 356 -19.52 -23.02 2.61
CA SER A 356 -18.18 -22.47 2.40
C SER A 356 -17.18 -22.89 3.48
N ASP A 357 -17.61 -23.02 4.74
CA ASP A 357 -16.73 -23.48 5.82
C ASP A 357 -16.44 -24.99 5.71
N HIS A 358 -17.46 -25.79 5.43
CA HIS A 358 -17.31 -27.23 5.16
C HIS A 358 -16.35 -27.50 4.00
N PHE A 359 -16.54 -26.83 2.86
CA PHE A 359 -15.66 -26.97 1.70
C PHE A 359 -14.21 -26.62 2.02
N LEU A 360 -13.97 -25.49 2.70
CA LEU A 360 -12.61 -25.08 3.09
C LEU A 360 -11.97 -26.07 4.07
N ARG A 361 -12.74 -26.60 5.03
CA ARG A 361 -12.25 -27.60 5.99
C ARG A 361 -11.85 -28.91 5.31
N ALA A 362 -12.65 -29.39 4.37
CA ALA A 362 -12.39 -30.64 3.64
C ALA A 362 -11.15 -30.56 2.72
N ILE A 363 -10.85 -29.39 2.15
CA ILE A 363 -9.78 -29.22 1.14
C ILE A 363 -8.49 -28.59 1.67
N ASN A 364 -8.38 -28.37 2.99
CA ASN A 364 -7.26 -27.64 3.61
C ASN A 364 -6.34 -28.53 4.47
N THR A 365 -5.21 -28.91 3.89
CA THR A 365 -4.15 -29.73 4.54
C THR A 365 -3.49 -29.09 5.76
N ASP A 366 -3.65 -27.78 5.98
CA ASP A 366 -3.08 -27.14 7.18
C ASP A 366 -3.82 -27.54 8.47
N PHE A 367 -5.09 -27.98 8.40
CA PHE A 367 -5.79 -28.53 9.57
C PHE A 367 -5.17 -29.85 10.04
N ASP A 368 -4.83 -30.77 9.13
CA ASP A 368 -4.20 -32.05 9.47
C ASP A 368 -2.83 -31.85 10.12
N ARG A 369 -2.07 -30.83 9.69
CA ARG A 369 -0.82 -30.45 10.36
C ARG A 369 -1.04 -29.96 11.79
N ILE A 370 -2.07 -29.16 12.03
CA ILE A 370 -2.42 -28.69 13.37
C ILE A 370 -2.88 -29.87 14.24
N ILE A 371 -3.73 -30.75 13.72
CA ILE A 371 -4.20 -31.95 14.43
C ILE A 371 -3.02 -32.89 14.77
N ALA A 372 -2.10 -33.11 13.82
CA ALA A 372 -0.89 -33.90 14.05
C ALA A 372 0.04 -33.25 15.09
N MET A 373 0.22 -31.92 15.06
CA MET A 373 0.94 -31.21 16.11
C MET A 373 0.25 -31.39 17.47
N CYS A 374 -1.05 -31.15 17.58
CA CYS A 374 -1.81 -31.28 18.83
C CYS A 374 -1.71 -32.69 19.44
N LYS A 375 -1.76 -33.75 18.63
CA LYS A 375 -1.55 -35.13 19.11
C LYS A 375 -0.19 -35.28 19.80
N ASN A 376 0.89 -34.82 19.18
CA ASN A 376 2.24 -34.87 19.74
C ASN A 376 2.43 -34.05 21.04
N TRP A 377 1.50 -33.14 21.37
CA TRP A 377 1.49 -32.41 22.65
C TRP A 377 0.68 -33.12 23.75
N GLN A 378 -0.07 -34.17 23.41
CA GLN A 378 -1.14 -34.75 24.24
C GLN A 378 -0.94 -36.25 24.55
N ASP A 379 0.24 -36.78 24.22
CA ASP A 379 0.62 -38.20 24.33
C ASP A 379 0.68 -38.78 25.76
N ASP A 380 0.30 -38.02 26.80
CA ASP A 380 0.20 -38.52 28.18
C ASP A 380 -1.22 -38.93 28.62
N ASN A 381 -2.31 -38.48 27.97
CA ASN A 381 -3.68 -38.93 28.31
C ASN A 381 -4.75 -38.70 27.22
N GLY A 382 -5.17 -39.79 26.56
CA GLY A 382 -6.59 -40.03 26.27
C GLY A 382 -7.25 -39.38 25.03
N ASP A 383 -7.17 -40.09 23.91
CA ASP A 383 -8.30 -40.38 22.99
C ASP A 383 -9.13 -39.19 22.43
N PHE A 384 -8.50 -38.34 21.62
CA PHE A 384 -9.22 -37.42 20.72
C PHE A 384 -9.68 -38.12 19.42
N SER A 385 -10.88 -38.70 19.50
CA SER A 385 -11.82 -39.06 18.43
C SER A 385 -11.31 -39.07 16.97
N SER A 386 -10.90 -40.26 16.52
CA SER A 386 -11.25 -40.99 15.26
C SER A 386 -11.69 -40.33 13.93
N VAL A 387 -11.80 -39.01 13.77
CA VAL A 387 -12.09 -38.34 12.47
C VAL A 387 -10.78 -38.05 11.72
N ASN A 388 -9.97 -39.09 11.54
CA ASN A 388 -8.77 -39.05 10.69
C ASN A 388 -9.18 -39.36 9.24
N MET A 389 -9.86 -38.41 8.58
CA MET A 389 -9.95 -38.45 7.12
C MET A 389 -8.82 -37.58 6.57
N ASP A 390 -7.79 -38.23 6.01
CA ASP A 390 -6.64 -37.56 5.42
C ASP A 390 -7.12 -36.60 4.31
N THR A 391 -6.93 -35.30 4.50
CA THR A 391 -7.39 -34.29 3.54
C THR A 391 -6.69 -34.43 2.19
N ALA A 392 -5.50 -35.05 2.12
CA ALA A 392 -4.87 -35.39 0.85
C ALA A 392 -5.70 -36.41 0.05
N VAL A 393 -6.29 -37.40 0.73
CA VAL A 393 -7.21 -38.36 0.10
C VAL A 393 -8.48 -37.65 -0.35
N ALA A 394 -9.04 -36.76 0.47
CA ALA A 394 -10.24 -35.97 0.11
C ALA A 394 -10.01 -35.06 -1.11
N ILE A 395 -8.86 -34.41 -1.21
CA ILE A 395 -8.47 -33.60 -2.37
C ILE A 395 -8.36 -34.47 -3.61
N CYS A 396 -7.69 -35.63 -3.52
CA CYS A 396 -7.54 -36.56 -4.63
C CYS A 396 -8.87 -37.16 -5.10
N THR A 397 -9.78 -37.53 -4.19
CA THR A 397 -11.10 -38.05 -4.56
C THR A 397 -11.98 -36.97 -5.18
N LEU A 398 -12.02 -35.75 -4.63
CA LEU A 398 -12.75 -34.61 -5.22
C LEU A 398 -12.24 -34.23 -6.62
N GLU A 399 -10.93 -34.27 -6.85
CA GLU A 399 -10.34 -34.03 -8.17
C GLU A 399 -10.68 -35.15 -9.16
N ALA A 400 -10.58 -36.41 -8.74
CA ALA A 400 -10.88 -37.56 -9.58
C ALA A 400 -12.37 -37.59 -9.96
N THR A 401 -13.27 -37.40 -8.99
CA THR A 401 -14.72 -37.37 -9.24
C THR A 401 -15.11 -36.19 -10.13
N TYR A 402 -14.45 -35.03 -10.00
CA TYR A 402 -14.73 -33.87 -10.86
C TYR A 402 -14.33 -34.17 -12.31
N LYS A 403 -13.13 -34.72 -12.54
CA LYS A 403 -12.68 -35.09 -13.90
C LYS A 403 -13.55 -36.17 -14.57
N SER A 404 -14.22 -37.03 -13.80
CA SER A 404 -15.21 -37.99 -14.32
C SER A 404 -16.65 -37.48 -14.34
N SER A 405 -16.91 -36.26 -13.85
CA SER A 405 -18.27 -35.72 -13.69
C SER A 405 -18.86 -35.20 -15.00
N ALA A 406 -20.19 -35.22 -15.08
CA ALA A 406 -20.92 -34.54 -16.15
C ALA A 406 -20.69 -33.01 -16.13
N ASP A 407 -20.42 -32.42 -14.97
CA ASP A 407 -20.14 -30.98 -14.82
C ASP A 407 -18.85 -30.59 -15.53
N ALA A 408 -17.76 -31.35 -15.38
CA ALA A 408 -16.51 -31.08 -16.10
C ALA A 408 -16.70 -31.18 -17.62
N ALA A 409 -17.39 -32.21 -18.10
CA ALA A 409 -17.72 -32.35 -19.52
C ALA A 409 -18.62 -31.20 -20.03
N ALA A 410 -19.58 -30.74 -19.23
CA ALA A 410 -20.42 -29.58 -19.56
C ALA A 410 -19.60 -28.28 -19.60
N VAL A 411 -18.62 -28.13 -18.73
CA VAL A 411 -17.67 -27.00 -18.72
C VAL A 411 -16.80 -27.02 -19.97
N GLU A 412 -16.20 -28.16 -20.33
CA GLU A 412 -15.39 -28.30 -21.55
C GLU A 412 -16.20 -28.01 -22.82
N ASN A 413 -17.42 -28.54 -22.92
CA ASN A 413 -18.34 -28.25 -24.01
C ASN A 413 -18.70 -26.75 -24.11
N MET A 414 -18.93 -26.09 -22.98
CA MET A 414 -19.17 -24.64 -22.94
C MET A 414 -17.91 -23.83 -23.28
N VAL A 415 -16.74 -24.26 -22.83
CA VAL A 415 -15.44 -23.68 -23.18
C VAL A 415 -15.19 -23.77 -24.68
N MET A 416 -15.43 -24.92 -25.32
CA MET A 416 -15.34 -25.09 -26.78
C MET A 416 -16.30 -24.16 -27.52
N LYS A 417 -17.59 -24.19 -27.16
CA LYS A 417 -18.65 -23.36 -27.75
C LYS A 417 -18.42 -21.85 -27.62
N LEU A 418 -17.76 -21.41 -26.53
CA LEU A 418 -17.38 -20.02 -26.32
C LEU A 418 -16.09 -19.63 -27.05
N THR A 419 -15.19 -20.57 -27.35
CA THR A 419 -14.00 -20.32 -28.19
C THR A 419 -14.31 -20.31 -29.69
N GLU A 420 -15.28 -21.10 -30.15
CA GLU A 420 -15.69 -21.13 -31.57
C GLU A 420 -16.50 -19.89 -31.98
N LYS A 421 -17.23 -19.27 -31.04
CA LYS A 421 -17.97 -18.04 -31.27
C LYS A 421 -17.07 -16.82 -31.08
N GLU A 422 -16.40 -16.40 -32.15
CA GLU A 422 -15.78 -15.07 -32.22
C GLU A 422 -16.85 -13.98 -32.04
N GLY A 423 -16.83 -13.34 -30.87
CA GLY A 423 -17.66 -12.20 -30.54
C GLY A 423 -16.95 -10.86 -30.84
N PRO A 424 -17.63 -9.73 -30.61
CA PRO A 424 -17.05 -8.41 -30.85
C PRO A 424 -15.80 -8.20 -29.99
N SER A 425 -14.71 -7.78 -30.63
CA SER A 425 -13.45 -7.48 -29.97
C SER A 425 -13.57 -6.28 -29.01
N LEU A 426 -12.81 -6.34 -27.92
CA LEU A 426 -12.81 -5.28 -26.91
C LEU A 426 -12.12 -4.03 -27.45
N LYS A 427 -12.93 -3.02 -27.79
CA LYS A 427 -12.42 -1.74 -28.28
C LYS A 427 -11.62 -1.01 -27.20
N TYR A 428 -10.37 -0.71 -27.51
CA TYR A 428 -9.50 0.17 -26.72
C TYR A 428 -10.17 1.53 -26.52
N LYS A 429 -10.43 1.94 -25.27
CA LYS A 429 -11.19 3.17 -24.97
C LYS A 429 -10.39 4.48 -25.10
N GLY A 430 -9.12 4.42 -25.51
CA GLY A 430 -8.23 5.58 -25.51
C GLY A 430 -7.62 5.87 -24.13
N LYS A 431 -6.55 6.66 -24.12
CA LYS A 431 -5.96 7.26 -22.90
C LYS A 431 -6.01 8.77 -23.03
N ALA A 432 -6.13 9.48 -21.92
CA ALA A 432 -5.92 10.92 -21.88
C ALA A 432 -4.50 11.30 -22.36
N SER A 433 -4.35 12.47 -22.99
CA SER A 433 -3.05 12.92 -23.52
C SER A 433 -1.99 12.99 -22.41
N ALA A 434 -0.71 12.82 -22.76
CA ALA A 434 0.36 12.89 -21.76
C ALA A 434 0.36 14.24 -21.01
N ALA A 435 0.17 15.36 -21.73
CA ALA A 435 0.09 16.69 -21.15
C ALA A 435 -1.10 16.85 -20.18
N THR A 436 -2.29 16.36 -20.53
CA THR A 436 -3.45 16.40 -19.60
C THR A 436 -3.23 15.53 -18.38
N ARG A 437 -2.60 14.35 -18.51
CA ARG A 437 -2.26 13.50 -17.36
C ARG A 437 -1.21 14.14 -16.45
N ILE A 438 -0.20 14.83 -17.00
CA ILE A 438 0.75 15.62 -16.21
C ILE A 438 0.01 16.73 -15.46
N ALA A 439 -0.79 17.57 -16.15
CA ALA A 439 -1.51 18.69 -15.53
C ALA A 439 -2.51 18.26 -14.44
N VAL A 440 -3.17 17.11 -14.63
CA VAL A 440 -4.10 16.53 -13.64
C VAL A 440 -3.33 15.98 -12.44
N LEU A 441 -2.15 15.40 -12.65
CA LEU A 441 -1.29 14.89 -11.58
C LEU A 441 -0.60 16.01 -10.79
N THR A 442 -0.14 17.07 -11.45
CA THR A 442 0.42 18.26 -10.77
C THR A 442 -0.64 18.92 -9.90
N TRP A 443 -1.83 19.16 -10.45
CA TRP A 443 -2.97 19.70 -9.70
C TRP A 443 -3.31 18.85 -8.47
N ARG A 444 -3.38 17.52 -8.64
CA ARG A 444 -3.63 16.60 -7.52
C ARG A 444 -2.53 16.69 -6.47
N SER A 445 -1.26 16.56 -6.84
CA SER A 445 -0.16 16.56 -5.88
C SER A 445 -0.06 17.91 -5.17
N LEU A 446 -0.22 19.05 -5.85
CA LEU A 446 -0.31 20.38 -5.22
C LEU A 446 -1.44 20.47 -4.16
N LEU A 447 -2.63 19.99 -4.50
CA LEU A 447 -3.79 20.00 -3.58
C LEU A 447 -3.58 19.03 -2.40
N VAL A 448 -2.97 17.87 -2.62
CA VAL A 448 -2.57 16.93 -1.56
C VAL A 448 -1.51 17.56 -0.65
N MET A 449 -0.47 18.18 -1.22
CA MET A 449 0.59 18.85 -0.46
C MET A 449 0.05 20.00 0.40
N SER A 450 -0.89 20.78 -0.13
CA SER A 450 -1.48 21.90 0.63
C SER A 450 -2.39 21.44 1.77
N ARG A 451 -3.12 20.31 1.61
CA ARG A 451 -4.01 19.74 2.64
C ARG A 451 -3.30 18.82 3.63
N GLU A 452 -2.21 18.14 3.26
CA GLU A 452 -1.47 17.25 4.17
C GLU A 452 -0.51 18.01 5.09
N TRP A 453 -1.10 18.75 6.05
CA TRP A 453 -0.40 19.54 7.08
C TRP A 453 0.77 18.80 7.75
N LYS A 454 0.58 17.50 8.02
CA LYS A 454 1.51 16.69 8.84
C LYS A 454 2.92 16.55 8.25
N TYR A 455 3.10 16.64 6.93
CA TYR A 455 4.41 16.44 6.30
C TYR A 455 4.99 17.73 5.72
N TYR A 456 4.15 18.53 5.07
CA TYR A 456 4.60 19.74 4.37
C TYR A 456 4.63 20.94 5.31
N TRP A 457 3.49 21.35 5.87
CA TRP A 457 3.43 22.51 6.76
C TRP A 457 4.26 22.36 8.04
N ILE A 458 4.30 21.18 8.67
CA ILE A 458 5.21 20.93 9.82
C ILE A 458 6.69 21.05 9.40
N ARG A 459 7.08 20.55 8.22
CA ARG A 459 8.45 20.71 7.69
C ARG A 459 8.79 22.18 7.48
N LEU A 460 7.87 23.00 6.97
CA LEU A 460 8.07 24.45 6.81
C LEU A 460 8.29 25.12 8.17
N VAL A 461 7.42 24.88 9.15
CA VAL A 461 7.55 25.46 10.51
C VAL A 461 8.89 25.05 11.15
N LEU A 462 9.27 23.79 11.04
CA LEU A 462 10.53 23.28 11.58
C LEU A 462 11.75 23.90 10.87
N CYS A 463 11.67 24.10 9.55
CA CYS A 463 12.70 24.81 8.78
C CYS A 463 12.85 26.27 9.24
N MET A 464 11.74 26.97 9.49
CA MET A 464 11.77 28.34 9.99
C MET A 464 12.36 28.42 11.40
N LEU A 465 11.99 27.51 12.31
CA LEU A 465 12.51 27.47 13.68
C LEU A 465 14.02 27.18 13.68
N LEU A 466 14.48 26.18 12.91
CA LEU A 466 15.90 25.90 12.73
C LEU A 466 16.66 27.13 12.21
N THR A 467 16.10 27.80 11.21
CA THR A 467 16.72 28.99 10.60
C THR A 467 16.82 30.15 11.58
N LEU A 468 15.77 30.37 12.39
CA LEU A 468 15.76 31.38 13.45
C LEU A 468 16.86 31.08 14.48
N CYS A 469 16.99 29.83 14.93
CA CYS A 469 18.03 29.43 15.89
C CYS A 469 19.45 29.63 15.35
N ILE A 470 19.71 29.29 14.08
CA ILE A 470 21.03 29.50 13.47
C ILE A 470 21.28 31.01 13.29
N GLY A 471 20.29 31.76 12.79
CA GLY A 471 20.41 33.20 12.55
C GLY A 471 20.66 34.01 13.83
N THR A 472 20.04 33.66 14.96
CA THR A 472 20.29 34.37 16.23
C THR A 472 21.67 34.07 16.81
N ILE A 473 22.16 32.83 16.70
CA ILE A 473 23.52 32.43 17.12
C ILE A 473 24.61 33.22 16.36
N PHE A 474 24.38 33.47 15.06
CA PHE A 474 25.32 34.18 14.19
C PHE A 474 24.91 35.65 13.93
N SER A 475 24.15 36.26 14.83
CA SER A 475 23.78 37.68 14.72
C SER A 475 24.87 38.64 15.23
N GLY A 476 24.87 39.89 14.75
CA GLY A 476 25.80 40.93 15.21
C GLY A 476 27.24 40.82 14.67
N LEU A 477 27.43 40.17 13.52
CA LEU A 477 28.74 39.96 12.91
C LEU A 477 29.32 41.23 12.25
N GLY A 478 30.42 41.75 12.82
CA GLY A 478 31.14 42.91 12.28
C GLY A 478 31.81 42.67 10.91
N HIS A 479 32.50 43.69 10.40
CA HIS A 479 33.18 43.66 9.09
C HIS A 479 34.70 43.33 9.17
N SER A 480 35.15 42.74 10.28
CA SER A 480 36.56 42.35 10.46
C SER A 480 36.91 41.08 9.67
N LEU A 481 38.20 40.89 9.36
CA LEU A 481 38.70 39.65 8.75
C LEU A 481 38.37 38.41 9.60
N SER A 482 38.34 38.54 10.93
CA SER A 482 37.91 37.46 11.84
C SER A 482 36.43 37.08 11.68
N SER A 483 35.58 38.01 11.26
CA SER A 483 34.16 37.73 10.99
C SER A 483 33.94 37.00 9.67
N VAL A 484 34.91 36.97 8.75
CA VAL A 484 34.80 36.21 7.50
C VAL A 484 34.63 34.71 7.82
N GLY A 485 35.48 34.18 8.70
CA GLY A 485 35.40 32.78 9.13
C GLY A 485 34.05 32.42 9.76
N THR A 486 33.54 33.24 10.69
CA THR A 486 32.25 32.97 11.35
C THR A 486 31.05 33.07 10.39
N ARG A 487 31.08 34.00 9.43
CA ARG A 487 30.07 34.07 8.35
C ARG A 487 30.11 32.82 7.45
N VAL A 488 31.30 32.31 7.10
CA VAL A 488 31.42 31.06 6.33
C VAL A 488 30.89 29.87 7.14
N THR A 489 31.21 29.79 8.44
CA THR A 489 30.63 28.78 9.35
C THR A 489 29.10 28.87 9.38
N ALA A 490 28.52 30.07 9.49
CA ALA A 490 27.08 30.27 9.50
C ALA A 490 26.41 29.75 8.21
N ILE A 491 26.97 30.07 7.04
CA ILE A 491 26.48 29.59 5.73
C ILE A 491 26.59 28.07 5.63
N PHE A 492 27.73 27.47 6.04
CA PHE A 492 27.91 26.02 6.06
C PHE A 492 26.89 25.32 6.96
N VAL A 493 26.71 25.81 8.19
CA VAL A 493 25.74 25.27 9.17
C VAL A 493 24.32 25.39 8.61
N PHE A 494 23.95 26.52 8.03
CA PHE A 494 22.64 26.74 7.43
C PHE A 494 22.35 25.72 6.31
N VAL A 495 23.19 25.64 5.27
CA VAL A 495 22.99 24.70 4.15
C VAL A 495 22.95 23.25 4.63
N SER A 496 23.85 22.88 5.54
CA SER A 496 24.01 21.51 6.03
C SER A 496 22.81 21.02 6.83
N PHE A 497 22.44 21.73 7.91
CA PHE A 497 21.33 21.34 8.78
C PHE A 497 19.98 21.43 8.05
N TYR A 498 19.82 22.38 7.14
CA TYR A 498 18.62 22.51 6.32
C TYR A 498 18.41 21.33 5.35
N SER A 499 19.50 20.76 4.80
CA SER A 499 19.40 19.51 4.04
C SER A 499 19.04 18.29 4.91
N LEU A 500 19.60 18.18 6.12
CA LEU A 500 19.25 17.11 7.06
C LEU A 500 17.77 17.19 7.43
N LEU A 501 17.24 18.41 7.55
CA LEU A 501 15.82 18.63 7.84
C LEU A 501 14.90 18.28 6.66
N SER A 502 15.41 18.31 5.42
CA SER A 502 14.61 17.92 4.24
C SER A 502 14.11 16.47 4.31
N ILE A 503 14.82 15.59 5.03
CA ILE A 503 14.49 14.17 5.24
C ILE A 503 13.10 13.97 5.87
N ALA A 504 12.57 14.97 6.59
CA ALA A 504 11.20 14.96 7.11
C ALA A 504 10.13 14.75 6.02
N GLY A 505 10.44 15.03 4.74
CA GLY A 505 9.55 14.77 3.60
C GLY A 505 9.47 13.32 3.11
N VAL A 506 10.39 12.43 3.53
CA VAL A 506 10.46 11.03 3.05
C VAL A 506 9.11 10.27 3.15
N PRO A 507 8.34 10.34 4.25
CA PRO A 507 7.07 9.61 4.36
C PRO A 507 6.00 10.03 3.34
N GLY A 508 6.03 11.28 2.88
CA GLY A 508 5.15 11.77 1.81
C GLY A 508 5.48 11.12 0.46
N LEU A 509 6.77 11.16 0.08
CA LEU A 509 7.26 10.55 -1.16
C LEU A 509 6.96 9.04 -1.24
N ILE A 510 7.13 8.30 -0.14
CA ILE A 510 6.80 6.87 -0.08
C ILE A 510 5.31 6.60 -0.33
N LYS A 511 4.41 7.47 0.14
CA LYS A 511 2.98 7.34 -0.15
C LYS A 511 2.70 7.60 -1.64
N GLU A 512 3.28 8.64 -2.21
CA GLU A 512 3.09 8.97 -3.64
C GLU A 512 3.62 7.86 -4.55
N ILE A 513 4.77 7.24 -4.23
CA ILE A 513 5.26 6.04 -4.92
C ILE A 513 4.25 4.88 -4.83
N LYS A 514 3.69 4.59 -3.65
CA LYS A 514 2.71 3.50 -3.46
C LYS A 514 1.38 3.75 -4.19
N MET A 515 0.99 5.02 -4.38
CA MET A 515 -0.14 5.38 -5.24
C MET A 515 0.21 5.20 -6.72
N TYR A 516 1.39 5.67 -7.14
CA TYR A 516 1.89 5.51 -8.51
C TYR A 516 1.96 4.03 -8.92
N GLU A 517 2.48 3.16 -8.07
CA GLU A 517 2.55 1.72 -8.37
C GLU A 517 1.16 1.12 -8.65
N CYS A 518 0.13 1.55 -7.93
CA CYS A 518 -1.26 1.12 -8.14
C CYS A 518 -1.92 1.78 -9.37
N GLU A 519 -1.42 2.93 -9.84
CA GLU A 519 -1.85 3.55 -11.11
C GLU A 519 -1.14 2.93 -12.33
N GLU A 520 0.15 2.62 -12.20
CA GLU A 520 0.95 1.92 -13.21
C GLU A 520 0.50 0.47 -13.37
N SER A 521 0.17 -0.22 -12.27
CA SER A 521 -0.29 -1.60 -12.30
C SER A 521 -1.60 -1.72 -13.13
N ASN A 522 -2.50 -0.73 -13.05
CA ASN A 522 -3.72 -0.59 -13.86
C ASN A 522 -3.49 0.20 -15.18
N GLN A 523 -2.22 0.51 -15.53
CA GLN A 523 -1.77 1.18 -16.76
C GLN A 523 -2.30 2.60 -17.00
N HIS A 524 -2.81 3.30 -15.98
CA HIS A 524 -3.32 4.67 -16.11
C HIS A 524 -2.18 5.69 -16.27
N SER A 525 -1.18 5.57 -15.41
CA SER A 525 -0.01 6.45 -15.32
C SER A 525 1.23 5.79 -15.95
N SER A 526 2.28 6.58 -16.14
CA SER A 526 3.56 6.14 -16.71
C SER A 526 4.69 6.88 -16.01
N ALA A 527 5.87 6.26 -15.86
CA ALA A 527 6.95 6.81 -15.02
C ALA A 527 7.33 8.27 -15.36
N LEU A 528 7.43 8.65 -16.65
CA LEU A 528 7.68 10.05 -17.05
C LEU A 528 6.57 11.01 -16.60
N VAL A 529 5.30 10.61 -16.76
CA VAL A 529 4.14 11.43 -16.36
C VAL A 529 4.15 11.63 -14.84
N PHE A 530 4.48 10.58 -14.09
CA PHE A 530 4.63 10.65 -12.64
C PHE A 530 5.74 11.60 -12.20
N LEU A 531 6.95 11.44 -12.74
CA LEU A 531 8.11 12.23 -12.32
C LEU A 531 8.01 13.70 -12.72
N LEU A 532 7.47 14.01 -13.91
CA LEU A 532 7.19 15.39 -14.31
C LEU A 532 6.06 16.01 -13.48
N GLY A 533 5.02 15.23 -13.16
CA GLY A 533 3.95 15.66 -12.26
C GLY A 533 4.45 16.00 -10.86
N GLN A 534 5.29 15.14 -10.29
CA GLN A 534 5.92 15.35 -8.99
C GLN A 534 6.89 16.54 -8.98
N PHE A 535 7.71 16.67 -10.02
CA PHE A 535 8.68 17.76 -10.14
C PHE A 535 7.99 19.12 -10.19
N LEU A 536 6.93 19.24 -10.98
CA LEU A 536 6.18 20.49 -11.10
C LEU A 536 5.29 20.78 -9.88
N SER A 537 4.81 19.76 -9.15
CA SER A 537 4.03 19.98 -7.92
C SER A 537 4.89 20.40 -6.72
N SER A 538 6.12 19.91 -6.59
CA SER A 538 6.95 20.29 -5.43
C SER A 538 7.61 21.67 -5.54
N MET A 539 7.73 22.24 -6.75
CA MET A 539 8.31 23.57 -7.00
C MET A 539 7.73 24.68 -6.11
N PRO A 540 6.41 24.94 -6.03
CA PRO A 540 5.91 26.08 -5.27
C PRO A 540 6.11 25.91 -3.76
N PHE A 541 6.02 24.67 -3.27
CA PHE A 541 6.21 24.38 -1.86
C PHE A 541 7.70 24.50 -1.46
N LEU A 542 8.62 23.93 -2.23
CA LEU A 542 10.07 24.09 -1.98
C LEU A 542 10.53 25.54 -2.13
N PHE A 543 9.97 26.29 -3.09
CA PHE A 543 10.26 27.71 -3.25
C PHE A 543 9.78 28.50 -2.02
N LEU A 544 8.60 28.19 -1.49
CA LEU A 544 8.07 28.79 -0.27
C LEU A 544 9.00 28.58 0.95
N ILE A 545 9.51 27.35 1.17
CA ILE A 545 10.48 27.16 2.28
C ILE A 545 11.80 27.89 1.98
N SER A 546 12.28 27.85 0.73
CA SER A 546 13.53 28.52 0.34
C SER A 546 13.47 30.03 0.61
N ILE A 547 12.44 30.71 0.14
CA ILE A 547 12.31 32.16 0.31
C ILE A 547 12.09 32.54 1.78
N SER A 548 11.25 31.80 2.52
CA SER A 548 10.96 32.12 3.92
C SER A 548 12.18 31.93 4.84
N SER A 549 12.92 30.82 4.67
CA SER A 549 14.15 30.57 5.44
C SER A 549 15.25 31.54 5.04
N SER A 550 15.51 31.71 3.73
CA SER A 550 16.57 32.60 3.24
C SER A 550 16.41 34.03 3.74
N LEU A 551 15.20 34.61 3.69
CA LEU A 551 14.95 35.97 4.18
C LEU A 551 15.30 36.12 5.67
N VAL A 552 14.86 35.17 6.52
CA VAL A 552 15.16 35.22 7.96
C VAL A 552 16.65 35.05 8.24
N PHE A 553 17.32 34.10 7.56
CA PHE A 553 18.76 33.90 7.73
C PHE A 553 19.58 35.13 7.29
N TYR A 554 19.29 35.65 6.11
CA TYR A 554 20.08 36.69 5.45
C TYR A 554 20.14 37.99 6.28
N PHE A 555 18.98 38.44 6.77
CA PHE A 555 18.88 39.66 7.57
C PHE A 555 19.34 39.48 9.02
N LEU A 556 19.25 38.28 9.61
CA LEU A 556 19.78 38.03 10.97
C LEU A 556 21.31 38.01 11.02
N VAL A 557 21.94 37.44 9.98
CA VAL A 557 23.41 37.31 9.89
C VAL A 557 24.09 38.59 9.41
N GLY A 558 23.38 39.45 8.66
CA GLY A 558 23.95 40.69 8.10
C GLY A 558 24.85 40.43 6.89
N LEU A 559 24.35 39.64 5.94
CA LEU A 559 24.95 39.48 4.59
C LEU A 559 24.72 40.76 3.76
N ARG A 560 25.34 40.85 2.57
CA ARG A 560 25.32 42.11 1.77
C ARG A 560 23.91 42.56 1.36
N ASP A 561 23.53 43.79 1.72
CA ASP A 561 22.20 44.37 1.46
C ASP A 561 21.95 44.81 -0.02
N GLU A 562 22.12 43.90 -0.98
CA GLU A 562 21.71 44.12 -2.37
C GLU A 562 20.78 43.00 -2.87
N PHE A 563 19.72 43.38 -3.56
CA PHE A 563 18.69 42.46 -4.06
C PHE A 563 19.25 41.34 -4.95
N ASN A 564 20.29 41.63 -5.75
CA ASN A 564 20.93 40.64 -6.62
C ASN A 564 21.61 39.51 -5.83
N PHE A 565 22.25 39.83 -4.71
CA PHE A 565 22.92 38.85 -3.86
C PHE A 565 21.90 38.01 -3.08
N LEU A 566 20.84 38.64 -2.56
CA LEU A 566 19.71 37.97 -1.91
C LEU A 566 18.98 36.99 -2.85
N MET A 567 18.65 37.41 -4.08
CA MET A 567 17.95 36.55 -5.04
C MET A 567 18.80 35.35 -5.47
N TYR A 568 20.11 35.53 -5.65
CA TYR A 568 21.01 34.40 -5.88
C TYR A 568 21.03 33.44 -4.68
N PHE A 569 21.06 33.95 -3.44
CA PHE A 569 20.99 33.13 -2.24
C PHE A 569 19.71 32.27 -2.20
N VAL A 570 18.53 32.89 -2.41
CA VAL A 570 17.23 32.20 -2.48
C VAL A 570 17.20 31.12 -3.58
N LEU A 571 17.78 31.41 -4.76
CA LEU A 571 17.86 30.45 -5.87
C LEU A 571 18.82 29.29 -5.58
N ASN A 572 19.96 29.54 -4.93
CA ASN A 572 20.92 28.50 -4.56
C ASN A 572 20.31 27.50 -3.56
N ILE A 573 19.65 28.01 -2.50
CA ILE A 573 18.94 27.20 -1.50
C ILE A 573 17.75 26.45 -2.11
N PHE A 574 17.08 27.04 -3.10
CA PHE A 574 15.99 26.38 -3.83
C PHE A 574 16.51 25.21 -4.70
N MET A 575 17.63 25.40 -5.41
CA MET A 575 18.25 24.35 -6.21
C MET A 575 18.82 23.22 -5.33
N SER A 576 19.41 23.53 -4.17
CA SER A 576 19.90 22.51 -3.23
C SER A 576 18.75 21.69 -2.62
N LEU A 577 17.61 22.33 -2.29
CA LEU A 577 16.37 21.61 -1.92
C LEU A 577 15.85 20.70 -3.04
N LEU A 578 15.84 21.16 -4.29
CA LEU A 578 15.39 20.38 -5.45
C LEU A 578 16.29 19.17 -5.74
N ALA A 579 17.59 19.28 -5.47
CA ALA A 579 18.54 18.18 -5.53
C ALA A 579 18.34 17.20 -4.36
N SER A 580 18.17 17.71 -3.14
CA SER A 580 17.93 16.89 -1.94
C SER A 580 16.65 16.06 -2.05
N GLU A 581 15.55 16.65 -2.53
CA GLU A 581 14.28 15.93 -2.72
C GLU A 581 14.40 14.85 -3.82
N ALA A 582 15.19 15.10 -4.88
CA ALA A 582 15.45 14.10 -5.91
C ALA A 582 16.24 12.90 -5.38
N LEU A 583 17.23 13.16 -4.52
CA LEU A 583 18.00 12.14 -3.82
C LEU A 583 17.10 11.34 -2.84
N MET A 584 16.24 12.01 -2.08
CA MET A 584 15.24 11.37 -1.23
C MET A 584 14.28 10.48 -2.02
N LEU A 585 13.82 10.94 -3.20
CA LEU A 585 12.96 10.15 -4.08
C LEU A 585 13.68 8.90 -4.60
N LEU A 586 14.96 9.02 -4.97
CA LEU A 586 15.82 7.89 -5.35
C LEU A 586 15.87 6.84 -4.24
N VAL A 587 16.20 7.25 -3.01
CA VAL A 587 16.25 6.36 -1.85
C VAL A 587 14.88 5.73 -1.56
N ALA A 588 13.79 6.50 -1.62
CA ALA A 588 12.43 6.02 -1.38
C ALA A 588 11.93 5.00 -2.42
N THR A 589 12.42 5.05 -3.67
CA THR A 589 12.12 4.01 -4.67
C THR A 589 12.87 2.70 -4.45
N LEU A 590 14.04 2.75 -3.80
CA LEU A 590 14.83 1.57 -3.43
C LEU A 590 14.26 0.90 -2.16
N TRP A 591 14.03 1.69 -1.11
CA TRP A 591 13.59 1.22 0.20
C TRP A 591 12.13 1.63 0.44
N GLN A 592 11.18 0.78 0.07
CA GLN A 592 9.74 1.09 0.18
C GLN A 592 9.19 1.12 1.64
N ASP A 593 10.10 1.11 2.62
CA ASP A 593 9.88 1.19 4.05
C ASP A 593 10.43 2.49 4.64
N ILE A 594 9.66 3.09 5.55
CA ILE A 594 9.94 4.44 6.08
C ILE A 594 11.25 4.47 6.88
N PHE A 595 11.47 3.47 7.75
CA PHE A 595 12.65 3.39 8.60
C PHE A 595 13.95 3.30 7.79
N TRP A 596 14.03 2.35 6.85
CA TRP A 596 15.21 2.15 6.02
C TRP A 596 15.46 3.33 5.08
N SER A 597 14.42 3.93 4.50
CA SER A 597 14.56 5.17 3.72
C SER A 597 15.11 6.34 4.54
N PHE A 598 14.60 6.54 5.76
CA PHE A 598 15.07 7.62 6.64
C PHE A 598 16.56 7.43 7.00
N LEU A 599 16.93 6.24 7.48
CA LEU A 599 18.29 5.91 7.89
C LEU A 599 19.29 6.06 6.73
N THR A 600 18.97 5.50 5.56
CA THR A 600 19.87 5.57 4.39
C THR A 600 19.98 6.99 3.84
N THR A 601 18.89 7.77 3.80
CA THR A 601 18.96 9.19 3.41
C THR A 601 19.82 9.99 4.37
N LEU A 602 19.67 9.80 5.67
CA LEU A 602 20.47 10.47 6.71
C LEU A 602 21.96 10.17 6.53
N CYS A 603 22.33 8.89 6.40
CA CYS A 603 23.73 8.49 6.19
C CYS A 603 24.32 9.11 4.91
N ILE A 604 23.58 9.12 3.80
CA ILE A 604 24.04 9.73 2.55
C ILE A 604 24.23 11.24 2.70
N GLN A 605 23.26 11.95 3.29
CA GLN A 605 23.35 13.40 3.51
C GLN A 605 24.52 13.79 4.42
N VAL A 606 24.75 13.05 5.50
CA VAL A 606 25.89 13.30 6.41
C VAL A 606 27.24 13.07 5.71
N VAL A 607 27.38 12.02 4.89
CA VAL A 607 28.62 11.78 4.12
C VAL A 607 28.84 12.85 3.04
N MET A 608 27.78 13.32 2.39
CA MET A 608 27.86 14.46 1.45
C MET A 608 28.25 15.76 2.17
N MET A 609 27.69 16.03 3.36
CA MET A 609 28.04 17.18 4.21
C MET A 609 29.52 17.14 4.65
N LEU A 610 30.05 15.98 5.02
CA LEU A 610 31.47 15.82 5.39
C LEU A 610 32.44 16.11 4.23
N SER A 611 32.00 15.90 2.98
CA SER A 611 32.78 16.14 1.77
C SER A 611 32.52 17.51 1.12
N ALA A 612 31.77 18.39 1.78
CA ALA A 612 31.30 19.67 1.26
C ALA A 612 32.34 20.81 1.16
N GLY A 613 33.63 20.51 1.30
CA GLY A 613 34.72 21.50 1.16
C GLY A 613 34.95 22.44 2.35
N TYR A 614 34.01 22.55 3.29
CA TYR A 614 34.16 23.43 4.48
C TYR A 614 35.11 22.86 5.55
N LEU A 615 34.99 21.57 5.88
CA LEU A 615 35.81 20.93 6.93
C LEU A 615 37.25 20.68 6.47
N ARG A 616 37.45 20.48 5.16
CA ARG A 616 38.73 20.27 4.51
C ARG A 616 38.59 20.58 3.02
N ILE A 617 39.60 21.25 2.46
CA ILE A 617 39.68 21.56 1.03
C ILE A 617 39.61 20.26 0.21
N ARG A 618 38.90 20.31 -0.94
CA ARG A 618 38.64 19.17 -1.83
C ARG A 618 39.92 18.42 -2.22
N ASN A 619 40.98 19.16 -2.55
CA ASN A 619 42.27 18.61 -2.99
C ASN A 619 43.05 17.88 -1.88
N ASP A 620 42.80 18.22 -0.61
CA ASP A 620 43.48 17.60 0.53
C ASP A 620 42.75 16.36 1.08
N LEU A 621 41.56 16.02 0.57
CA LEU A 621 40.77 14.89 1.07
C LEU A 621 41.53 13.56 0.90
N PRO A 622 41.42 12.63 1.87
CA PRO A 622 42.23 11.41 1.86
C PRO A 622 41.77 10.38 0.83
N GLY A 623 42.70 9.95 -0.04
CA GLY A 623 42.59 8.76 -0.88
C GLY A 623 41.57 8.88 -2.04
N PRO A 624 41.18 7.74 -2.63
CA PRO A 624 40.29 7.76 -3.80
C PRO A 624 38.86 8.16 -3.44
N VAL A 625 38.21 7.47 -2.50
CA VAL A 625 36.74 7.54 -2.29
C VAL A 625 36.21 8.95 -1.96
N TRP A 626 36.96 9.71 -1.14
CA TRP A 626 36.54 11.04 -0.67
C TRP A 626 36.70 12.11 -1.76
N ILE A 627 37.79 12.06 -2.53
CA ILE A 627 37.98 12.93 -3.71
C ILE A 627 37.00 12.47 -4.81
N TYR A 628 37.10 11.22 -5.26
CA TYR A 628 36.31 10.60 -6.32
C TYR A 628 35.56 9.34 -5.82
N PRO A 629 34.21 9.34 -5.76
CA PRO A 629 33.30 10.31 -6.36
C PRO A 629 32.67 11.29 -5.36
N MET A 630 32.88 11.16 -4.04
CA MET A 630 32.03 11.82 -3.03
C MET A 630 32.02 13.34 -3.12
N SER A 631 33.19 13.99 -3.22
CA SER A 631 33.27 15.46 -3.30
C SER A 631 32.61 16.07 -4.55
N TYR A 632 32.47 15.28 -5.63
CA TYR A 632 31.82 15.66 -6.89
C TYR A 632 30.33 15.35 -6.94
N ILE A 633 29.86 14.32 -6.22
CA ILE A 633 28.43 13.99 -6.09
C ILE A 633 27.75 14.87 -5.03
N SER A 634 28.50 15.35 -4.03
CA SER A 634 27.97 16.22 -2.98
C SER A 634 27.51 17.56 -3.55
N PHE A 635 26.18 17.76 -3.58
CA PHE A 635 25.57 19.04 -3.98
C PHE A 635 25.89 20.17 -2.99
N HIS A 636 26.19 19.83 -1.74
CA HIS A 636 26.61 20.78 -0.69
C HIS A 636 27.80 21.61 -1.13
N THR A 637 28.83 20.98 -1.73
CA THR A 637 30.06 21.66 -2.14
C THR A 637 29.78 22.80 -3.11
N TYR A 638 28.95 22.57 -4.13
CA TYR A 638 28.58 23.58 -5.13
C TYR A 638 27.62 24.64 -4.57
N SER A 639 26.76 24.26 -3.63
CA SER A 639 25.89 25.21 -2.92
C SER A 639 26.72 26.20 -2.10
N ILE A 640 27.60 25.69 -1.22
CA ILE A 640 28.47 26.50 -0.36
C ILE A 640 29.44 27.33 -1.20
N GLN A 641 30.14 26.72 -2.18
CA GLN A 641 31.05 27.45 -3.07
C GLN A 641 30.33 28.61 -3.78
N GLY A 642 29.16 28.36 -4.37
CA GLY A 642 28.37 29.40 -5.03
C GLY A 642 27.91 30.52 -4.08
N LEU A 643 27.56 30.20 -2.83
CA LEU A 643 27.20 31.21 -1.82
C LEU A 643 28.40 32.05 -1.36
N LEU A 644 29.59 31.44 -1.21
CA LEU A 644 30.82 32.15 -0.86
C LEU A 644 31.30 33.07 -2.00
N GLU A 645 31.26 32.57 -3.24
CA GLU A 645 31.51 33.38 -4.44
C GLU A 645 30.53 34.56 -4.52
N ASN A 646 29.27 34.38 -4.11
CA ASN A 646 28.26 35.41 -4.15
C ASN A 646 28.45 36.51 -3.08
N GLU A 647 28.84 36.17 -1.85
CA GLU A 647 29.07 37.15 -0.77
C GLU A 647 30.42 37.90 -0.93
N TYR A 648 31.49 37.19 -1.31
CA TYR A 648 32.86 37.69 -1.18
C TYR A 648 33.55 38.13 -2.47
N LEU A 649 33.02 37.79 -3.66
CA LEU A 649 33.56 38.38 -4.90
C LEU A 649 33.19 39.88 -4.94
N GLY A 650 34.23 40.73 -5.00
CA GLY A 650 34.10 42.18 -4.99
C GLY A 650 33.98 42.83 -3.59
N SER A 651 34.18 42.09 -2.49
CA SER A 651 34.36 42.71 -1.17
C SER A 651 35.84 42.97 -0.85
N THR A 652 36.11 43.93 0.02
CA THR A 652 37.47 44.30 0.48
C THR A 652 37.50 44.45 1.99
N PHE A 653 38.47 43.83 2.65
CA PHE A 653 38.66 43.87 4.10
C PHE A 653 39.95 44.62 4.45
N SER A 654 39.89 45.56 5.39
CA SER A 654 41.07 46.25 5.92
C SER A 654 41.82 45.38 6.92
N ILE A 655 43.15 45.39 6.81
CA ILE A 655 44.10 44.74 7.72
C ILE A 655 45.04 45.81 8.25
N GLY A 656 44.78 46.26 9.47
CA GLY A 656 45.40 47.46 10.02
C GLY A 656 44.96 48.73 9.27
N GLU A 657 45.75 49.79 9.37
CA GLU A 657 45.40 51.12 8.85
C GLU A 657 45.66 51.30 7.34
N VAL A 658 46.47 50.44 6.72
CA VAL A 658 47.07 50.74 5.39
C VAL A 658 46.83 49.66 4.32
N ARG A 659 46.54 48.40 4.68
CA ARG A 659 46.40 47.30 3.71
C ARG A 659 44.95 46.86 3.58
N THR A 660 44.47 46.70 2.35
CA THR A 660 43.21 46.03 2.04
C THR A 660 43.49 44.71 1.33
N ILE A 661 42.75 43.66 1.70
CA ILE A 661 42.76 42.35 1.05
C ILE A 661 41.39 42.11 0.43
N SER A 662 41.37 41.59 -0.80
CA SER A 662 40.12 41.21 -1.47
C SER A 662 39.47 39.99 -0.82
N GLY A 663 38.14 39.90 -0.82
CA GLY A 663 37.42 38.75 -0.29
C GLY A 663 37.82 37.41 -0.94
N PHE A 664 38.22 37.46 -2.22
CA PHE A 664 38.84 36.32 -2.91
C PHE A 664 40.15 35.86 -2.26
N GLN A 665 41.13 36.77 -2.09
CA GLN A 665 42.42 36.45 -1.45
C GLN A 665 42.27 36.04 0.02
N ALA A 666 41.24 36.52 0.72
CA ALA A 666 40.93 36.12 2.09
C ALA A 666 40.46 34.66 2.21
N LEU A 667 39.92 34.08 1.13
CA LEU A 667 39.33 32.73 1.12
C LEU A 667 40.10 31.71 0.28
N GLN A 668 40.87 32.14 -0.74
CA GLN A 668 41.55 31.27 -1.72
C GLN A 668 42.46 30.20 -1.08
N ASN A 669 43.06 30.49 0.08
CA ASN A 669 43.95 29.56 0.80
C ASN A 669 43.20 28.61 1.76
N ILE A 670 41.88 28.79 1.94
CA ILE A 670 41.07 28.07 2.94
C ILE A 670 39.91 27.31 2.27
N TYR A 671 39.39 27.81 1.13
CA TYR A 671 38.27 27.23 0.40
C TYR A 671 38.50 27.25 -1.11
N ASP A 672 37.97 26.23 -1.79
CA ASP A 672 38.08 26.02 -3.24
C ASP A 672 37.14 26.98 -4.00
N ILE A 673 37.61 28.20 -4.27
CA ILE A 673 36.85 29.32 -4.85
C ILE A 673 37.49 29.78 -6.16
N SER A 674 36.68 30.05 -7.19
CA SER A 674 37.15 30.61 -8.46
C SER A 674 37.22 32.14 -8.45
N SER A 675 38.15 32.70 -9.23
CA SER A 675 38.28 34.13 -9.47
C SER A 675 37.18 34.72 -10.37
N ASP A 676 36.50 33.87 -11.14
CA ASP A 676 35.68 34.32 -12.26
C ASP A 676 34.27 34.65 -11.80
N THR A 677 33.77 35.85 -12.12
CA THR A 677 32.41 36.30 -11.71
C THR A 677 31.28 35.40 -12.23
N ASN A 678 31.56 34.58 -13.25
CA ASN A 678 30.62 33.62 -13.84
C ASN A 678 30.61 32.24 -13.14
N SER A 679 31.58 31.93 -12.27
CA SER A 679 31.66 30.62 -11.59
C SER A 679 30.42 30.31 -10.76
N LYS A 680 29.85 31.32 -10.08
CA LYS A 680 28.63 31.17 -9.27
C LYS A 680 27.41 30.70 -10.09
N TRP A 681 27.33 31.06 -11.37
CA TRP A 681 26.28 30.59 -12.28
C TRP A 681 26.54 29.16 -12.77
N SER A 682 27.82 28.78 -12.96
CA SER A 682 28.21 27.38 -13.21
C SER A 682 27.84 26.49 -12.02
N ASN A 683 28.13 26.92 -10.80
CA ASN A 683 27.75 26.21 -9.57
C ASN A 683 26.22 26.02 -9.46
N LEU A 684 25.42 27.05 -9.79
CA LEU A 684 23.95 26.96 -9.85
C LEU A 684 23.47 25.97 -10.94
N LEU A 685 24.11 25.97 -12.11
CA LEU A 685 23.81 25.04 -13.20
C LEU A 685 24.10 23.59 -12.80
N VAL A 686 25.20 23.33 -12.10
CA VAL A 686 25.55 21.99 -11.60
C VAL A 686 24.51 21.47 -10.60
N LEU A 687 24.03 22.31 -9.68
CA LEU A 687 22.94 21.94 -8.75
C LEU A 687 21.66 21.54 -9.50
N PHE A 688 21.27 22.32 -10.51
CA PHE A 688 20.11 21.99 -11.35
C PHE A 688 20.31 20.68 -12.12
N LEU A 689 21.49 20.48 -12.72
CA LEU A 689 21.83 19.24 -13.43
C LEU A 689 21.79 18.02 -12.50
N MET A 690 22.31 18.12 -11.28
CA MET A 690 22.18 17.06 -10.26
C MET A 690 20.71 16.73 -9.96
N ALA A 691 19.88 17.75 -9.74
CA ALA A 691 18.45 17.57 -9.49
C ALA A 691 17.69 16.89 -10.65
N VAL A 692 18.15 17.08 -11.90
CA VAL A 692 17.64 16.38 -13.09
C VAL A 692 18.20 14.96 -13.19
N VAL A 693 19.52 14.77 -13.00
CA VAL A 693 20.19 13.46 -13.08
C VAL A 693 19.63 12.48 -12.04
N TYR A 694 19.42 12.91 -10.79
CA TYR A 694 18.79 12.07 -9.77
C TYR A 694 17.37 11.64 -10.17
N ARG A 695 16.56 12.53 -10.78
CA ARG A 695 15.22 12.19 -11.30
C ARG A 695 15.29 11.27 -12.52
N PHE A 696 16.33 11.39 -13.35
CA PHE A 696 16.57 10.46 -14.47
C PHE A 696 17.00 9.07 -13.99
N LEU A 697 17.78 8.97 -12.91
CA LEU A 697 18.08 7.69 -12.26
C LEU A 697 16.81 7.06 -11.66
N VAL A 698 15.94 7.84 -11.02
CA VAL A 698 14.60 7.37 -10.59
C VAL A 698 13.79 6.88 -11.78
N PHE A 699 13.79 7.60 -12.91
CA PHE A 699 13.11 7.18 -14.13
C PHE A 699 13.63 5.81 -14.62
N ILE A 700 14.94 5.61 -14.66
CA ILE A 700 15.54 4.31 -15.01
C ILE A 700 15.13 3.21 -14.03
N LEU A 701 15.11 3.47 -12.72
CA LEU A 701 14.69 2.48 -11.71
C LEU A 701 13.22 2.09 -11.87
N LEU A 702 12.32 3.08 -12.01
CA LEU A 702 10.89 2.83 -12.25
C LEU A 702 10.68 2.12 -13.59
N CYS A 703 11.33 2.57 -14.67
CA CYS A 703 11.27 1.90 -15.97
C CYS A 703 11.91 0.52 -15.97
N ARG A 704 12.88 0.22 -15.10
CA ARG A 704 13.41 -1.15 -14.96
C ARG A 704 12.45 -2.05 -14.18
N LYS A 705 11.81 -1.53 -13.12
CA LYS A 705 10.72 -2.21 -12.39
C LYS A 705 9.54 -2.52 -13.33
N SER A 706 9.19 -1.56 -14.20
CA SER A 706 8.14 -1.65 -15.21
C SER A 706 8.52 -2.46 -16.46
N SER A 707 9.75 -2.34 -16.98
CA SER A 707 10.23 -3.10 -18.14
C SER A 707 10.48 -4.57 -17.82
N LEU A 708 10.78 -4.91 -16.56
CA LEU A 708 10.67 -6.29 -16.10
C LEU A 708 9.23 -6.81 -16.31
N LEU A 709 8.19 -6.02 -16.01
CA LEU A 709 6.78 -6.37 -16.27
C LEU A 709 6.39 -6.35 -17.77
N ILE A 710 7.03 -5.50 -18.60
CA ILE A 710 6.61 -5.23 -19.99
C ILE A 710 7.41 -6.01 -21.06
N SER A 711 8.72 -6.20 -20.89
CA SER A 711 9.58 -6.80 -21.94
C SER A 711 9.15 -8.22 -22.32
N CYS A 712 8.84 -9.05 -21.31
CA CYS A 712 8.28 -10.39 -21.50
C CYS A 712 6.85 -10.41 -22.11
N ARG A 713 6.20 -9.26 -22.28
CA ARG A 713 4.91 -9.12 -22.98
C ARG A 713 5.12 -9.05 -24.51
N CYS A 714 6.24 -8.48 -24.97
CA CYS A 714 6.62 -8.44 -26.39
C CYS A 714 7.38 -9.71 -26.81
N GLN A 715 8.19 -10.29 -25.92
CA GLN A 715 8.95 -11.53 -26.24
C GLN A 715 8.04 -12.74 -26.53
N ARG A 716 6.74 -12.63 -26.26
CA ARG A 716 5.70 -13.61 -26.57
C ARG A 716 5.13 -13.51 -28.00
N VAL A 717 5.62 -12.57 -28.83
CA VAL A 717 5.25 -12.45 -30.25
C VAL A 717 6.41 -12.92 -31.15
N GLY A 718 7.65 -12.88 -30.65
CA GLY A 718 8.84 -13.25 -31.42
C GLY A 718 9.18 -14.73 -31.46
N THR A 719 8.52 -15.57 -30.66
CA THR A 719 8.76 -17.03 -30.62
C THR A 719 7.88 -17.82 -31.58
N ASP A 720 6.78 -17.24 -32.05
CA ASP A 720 5.72 -17.98 -32.74
C ASP A 720 5.84 -17.88 -34.28
N PHE A 721 7.01 -17.44 -34.77
CA PHE A 721 7.37 -17.40 -36.19
C PHE A 721 8.48 -18.39 -36.59
N THR A 722 9.01 -19.19 -35.66
CA THR A 722 10.05 -20.20 -35.94
C THR A 722 9.94 -21.46 -35.05
N SER A 723 8.90 -22.27 -35.24
CA SER A 723 8.90 -23.72 -34.98
C SER A 723 7.69 -24.39 -35.62
#